data_AF-A0A4Q2YC73-F1
#
_entry.id   AF-A0A4Q2YC73-F1
#
_cell.length_a   1.000
_cell.length_b   1.000
_cell.length_c   1.000
_cell.angle_alpha   90.00
_cell.angle_beta   90.00
_cell.angle_gamma   90.00
#
_symmetry.space_group_name_H-M   'P 1'
#
loop_
_entity.id
_entity.type
_entity.pdbx_description
1 polymer ?
#
loop_
_entity_poly.entity_id
_entity_poly.type
_entity_poly.pdbx_seq_one_letter_code
_entity_poly.pdbx_strand_id
1 'polypeptide(L)'
;MSGTVIQPDAESRIHTFWRSLGWLTIWRWCLLGWAFLLGLPVAGLWIAPAMLEGVFDVGAIGMFFVSIVVFFLCFTLRLLGTIVVAYGPERFDFAAPAWVNAIRRPASGWAGYFLWAMLGVPITATCIRVSDGGIGRSLTFCALAFAGLIVSLLIFIFGLWVHRRGVQYQVKQGVAADTELYIDPLIPKWLAAQFLKATNYQPWRWLTFTLIGIGAGLTWLFGKPGYYNPTRKDLRTGHRLAVLMAGLLLALYWVIYCLPLLPFKSPIEVPVAVYLTMLVLVLVWWLQAISFALDRYRVPVFLLLLVFILLSQYIPWTQYRFRSWHTAQKLTVQQVIESEVTAAELLRGADLDHPVVVAAEGGGIHSGSWAAHVLGLIEDKWRKTGLPADASSASFAKHIVCVSGVSGGSYGLMYWVDSYGRKGGPDAGDYDFGTTRRLTTERAMRSSLAATMRGLLYHDIWQTFAPFLPWAPGQDRGSLLEEEWALPPEGIPYSGPLSEKTLSAWREDAKARIRPAVLFNSMNADNGQPVVFATTSLGTVDDKPYWSYSRQRPNEDVRIVTAARCSASFPFVCPAASPETDKAGTTHLVDGGYYDNYGVASLNRWLSTAAKIYEDEAEEAKKLNVPVRRKPPGHLLVIQIRASSDSLFPQLQNPDWEKTGKTGFLYQATAPIFGLVNMRGAAQTWHNDQEYTSLVKRLEALNIKVRTAVFRYPGMRNPLSWHLTEAQKQALSAVTFDPPEEGIQSDADRESAPGTDSEKEKWLKWTRHAAQKSLYEAWLQVVENFKPDPPEKAK
;
A
#
# COMPACT_ATOMS: atom_id res chain seq x y z
N MET A 1 -23.15 40.28 -47.36
CA MET A 1 -22.23 39.43 -46.57
C MET A 1 -22.93 38.10 -46.34
N SER A 2 -22.32 37.05 -46.86
CA SER A 2 -22.86 35.70 -47.04
C SER A 2 -23.19 35.03 -45.71
N GLY A 3 -24.47 34.74 -45.48
CA GLY A 3 -24.89 33.72 -44.53
C GLY A 3 -24.53 32.35 -45.10
N THR A 4 -23.47 31.74 -44.60
CA THR A 4 -23.16 30.33 -44.84
C THR A 4 -24.30 29.48 -44.29
N VAL A 5 -25.21 29.08 -45.18
CA VAL A 5 -26.18 28.01 -44.94
C VAL A 5 -25.36 26.74 -44.71
N ILE A 6 -25.31 26.28 -43.47
CA ILE A 6 -24.73 24.98 -43.11
C ILE A 6 -25.57 23.92 -43.83
N GLN A 7 -24.93 23.07 -44.64
CA GLN A 7 -25.62 22.00 -45.38
C GLN A 7 -26.39 21.07 -44.42
N PRO A 8 -27.58 20.55 -44.80
CA PRO A 8 -28.38 19.64 -43.98
C PRO A 8 -27.64 18.39 -43.47
N ASP A 9 -26.61 17.93 -44.19
CA ASP A 9 -25.79 16.78 -43.79
C ASP A 9 -24.85 17.11 -42.61
N ALA A 10 -24.40 18.36 -42.47
CA ALA A 10 -23.54 18.78 -41.37
C ALA A 10 -24.32 18.89 -40.05
N GLU A 11 -25.55 19.42 -40.06
CA GLU A 11 -26.42 19.43 -38.87
C GLU A 11 -26.78 18.03 -38.41
N SER A 12 -27.07 17.11 -39.35
CA SER A 12 -27.32 15.70 -39.06
C SER A 12 -26.13 15.01 -38.37
N ARG A 13 -24.91 15.27 -38.86
CA ARG A 13 -23.68 14.73 -38.27
C ARG A 13 -23.40 15.30 -36.88
N ILE A 14 -23.59 16.60 -36.68
CA ILE A 14 -23.43 17.25 -35.37
C ILE A 14 -24.43 16.69 -34.36
N HIS A 15 -25.71 16.56 -34.73
CA HIS A 15 -26.72 15.94 -33.86
C HIS A 15 -26.41 14.48 -33.54
N THR A 16 -25.94 13.70 -34.51
CA THR A 16 -25.54 12.30 -34.31
C THR A 16 -24.32 12.19 -33.40
N PHE A 17 -23.36 13.11 -33.52
CA PHE A 17 -22.19 13.21 -32.66
C PHE A 17 -22.59 13.48 -31.20
N TRP A 18 -23.38 14.53 -30.94
CA TRP A 18 -23.86 14.85 -29.59
C TRP A 18 -24.73 13.74 -29.01
N ARG A 19 -25.54 13.07 -29.82
CA ARG A 19 -26.29 11.88 -29.40
C ARG A 19 -25.37 10.75 -28.96
N SER A 20 -24.35 10.47 -29.74
CA SER A 20 -23.37 9.43 -29.40
C SER A 20 -22.62 9.78 -28.12
N LEU A 21 -22.23 11.05 -27.92
CA LEU A 21 -21.56 11.50 -26.71
C LEU A 21 -22.46 11.39 -25.47
N GLY A 22 -23.75 11.72 -25.60
CA GLY A 22 -24.74 11.52 -24.53
C GLY A 22 -24.84 10.04 -24.10
N TRP A 23 -24.86 9.12 -25.08
CA TRP A 23 -24.89 7.68 -24.80
C TRP A 23 -23.60 7.15 -24.17
N LEU A 24 -22.43 7.62 -24.62
CA LEU A 24 -21.15 7.31 -23.98
C LEU A 24 -21.13 7.78 -22.52
N THR A 25 -21.70 8.96 -22.25
CA THR A 25 -21.83 9.49 -20.89
C THR A 25 -22.70 8.56 -20.04
N ILE A 26 -23.84 8.11 -20.53
CA ILE A 26 -24.74 7.18 -19.81
C ILE A 26 -24.03 5.82 -19.53
N TRP A 27 -23.10 5.42 -20.40
CA TRP A 27 -22.31 4.18 -20.30
C TRP A 27 -20.99 4.27 -19.53
N ARG A 28 -20.64 5.46 -19.04
CA ARG A 28 -19.32 5.77 -18.45
C ARG A 28 -18.82 4.77 -17.42
N TRP A 29 -19.67 4.24 -16.54
CA TRP A 29 -19.22 3.30 -15.50
C TRP A 29 -18.91 1.91 -16.05
N CYS A 30 -19.66 1.45 -17.06
CA CYS A 30 -19.32 0.24 -17.79
C CYS A 30 -17.99 0.42 -18.56
N LEU A 31 -17.81 1.57 -19.20
CA LEU A 31 -16.56 1.91 -19.90
C LEU A 31 -15.36 1.95 -18.95
N LEU A 32 -15.51 2.56 -17.78
CA LEU A 32 -14.46 2.60 -16.74
C LEU A 32 -14.15 1.20 -16.19
N GLY A 33 -15.16 0.34 -16.03
CA GLY A 33 -14.94 -1.07 -15.66
C GLY A 33 -14.14 -1.85 -16.71
N TRP A 34 -14.41 -1.63 -18.01
CA TRP A 34 -13.59 -2.22 -19.08
C TRP A 34 -12.18 -1.62 -19.14
N ALA A 35 -12.06 -0.30 -18.93
CA ALA A 35 -10.77 0.37 -18.85
C ALA A 35 -9.93 -0.16 -17.67
N PHE A 36 -10.57 -0.52 -16.55
CA PHE A 36 -9.89 -1.20 -15.44
C PHE A 36 -9.37 -2.58 -15.85
N LEU A 37 -10.21 -3.42 -16.47
CA LEU A 37 -9.83 -4.78 -16.89
C LEU A 37 -8.63 -4.80 -17.83
N LEU A 38 -8.56 -3.85 -18.77
CA LEU A 38 -7.49 -3.76 -19.77
C LEU A 38 -6.31 -2.91 -19.29
N GLY A 39 -6.59 -1.84 -18.54
CA GLY A 39 -5.61 -0.84 -18.13
C GLY A 39 -4.82 -1.23 -16.89
N LEU A 40 -5.39 -1.99 -15.95
CA LEU A 40 -4.67 -2.40 -14.73
C LEU A 40 -3.43 -3.26 -15.07
N PRO A 41 -3.49 -4.26 -15.97
CA PRO A 41 -2.30 -4.99 -16.43
C PRO A 41 -1.23 -4.08 -17.05
N VAL A 42 -1.63 -3.15 -17.92
CA VAL A 42 -0.71 -2.20 -18.55
C VAL A 42 -0.06 -1.30 -17.50
N ALA A 43 -0.85 -0.81 -16.56
CA ALA A 43 -0.35 0.01 -15.46
C ALA A 43 0.63 -0.76 -14.56
N GLY A 44 0.30 -2.01 -14.21
CA GLY A 44 1.10 -2.83 -13.32
C GLY A 44 2.35 -3.43 -13.94
N LEU A 45 2.43 -3.57 -15.26
CA LEU A 45 3.63 -4.07 -15.92
C LEU A 45 4.54 -2.96 -16.43
N TRP A 46 3.97 -1.84 -16.92
CA TRP A 46 4.74 -0.86 -17.70
C TRP A 46 4.71 0.58 -17.16
N ILE A 47 3.65 1.00 -16.47
CA ILE A 47 3.53 2.41 -16.02
C ILE A 47 4.06 2.59 -14.59
N ALA A 48 3.62 1.74 -13.66
CA ALA A 48 3.95 1.83 -12.24
C ALA A 48 4.18 0.43 -11.61
N PRO A 49 5.11 -0.39 -12.15
CA PRO A 49 5.33 -1.74 -11.67
C PRO A 49 5.72 -1.81 -10.19
N ALA A 50 6.52 -0.87 -9.70
CA ALA A 50 6.90 -0.78 -8.29
C ALA A 50 5.70 -0.71 -7.32
N MET A 51 4.56 -0.17 -7.75
CA MET A 51 3.36 -0.05 -6.91
C MET A 51 2.35 -1.17 -7.14
N LEU A 52 2.24 -1.66 -8.38
CA LEU A 52 1.09 -2.45 -8.83
C LEU A 52 1.44 -3.89 -9.23
N GLU A 53 2.71 -4.24 -9.47
CA GLU A 53 3.09 -5.60 -9.87
C GLU A 53 2.67 -6.64 -8.82
N GLY A 54 2.83 -6.33 -7.53
CA GLY A 54 2.41 -7.18 -6.41
C GLY A 54 0.90 -7.42 -6.31
N VAL A 55 0.06 -6.71 -7.07
CA VAL A 55 -1.38 -7.02 -7.18
C VAL A 55 -1.60 -8.36 -7.90
N PHE A 56 -0.70 -8.69 -8.82
CA PHE A 56 -0.81 -9.85 -9.70
C PHE A 56 -0.07 -11.09 -9.20
N ASP A 57 0.78 -10.97 -8.18
CA ASP A 57 1.40 -12.14 -7.55
C ASP A 57 0.39 -12.87 -6.69
N VAL A 58 0.02 -14.08 -7.11
CA VAL A 58 -1.05 -14.87 -6.52
C VAL A 58 -0.63 -16.32 -6.35
N GLY A 59 -1.02 -16.92 -5.22
CA GLY A 59 -0.94 -18.37 -5.06
C GLY A 59 -1.90 -19.12 -5.98
N ALA A 60 -1.69 -20.43 -6.14
CA ALA A 60 -2.52 -21.28 -7.00
C ALA A 60 -4.02 -21.19 -6.65
N ILE A 61 -4.38 -21.37 -5.38
CA ILE A 61 -5.77 -21.24 -4.91
C ILE A 61 -6.28 -19.80 -5.12
N GLY A 62 -5.41 -18.80 -4.94
CA GLY A 62 -5.71 -17.41 -5.21
C GLY A 62 -6.16 -17.16 -6.65
N MET A 63 -5.51 -17.82 -7.63
CA MET A 63 -5.85 -17.74 -9.05
C MET A 63 -7.31 -18.13 -9.34
N PHE A 64 -7.83 -19.12 -8.63
CA PHE A 64 -9.24 -19.53 -8.73
C PHE A 64 -10.18 -18.40 -8.30
N PHE A 65 -9.92 -17.76 -7.16
CA PHE A 65 -10.74 -16.65 -6.66
C PHE A 65 -10.62 -15.39 -7.53
N VAL A 66 -9.42 -15.05 -8.01
CA VAL A 66 -9.22 -13.95 -8.97
C VAL A 66 -10.06 -14.17 -10.21
N SER A 67 -10.01 -15.38 -10.77
CA SER A 67 -10.80 -15.74 -11.94
C SER A 67 -12.31 -15.57 -11.70
N ILE A 68 -12.83 -16.04 -10.57
CA ILE A 68 -14.26 -15.88 -10.22
C ILE A 68 -14.69 -14.41 -10.32
N VAL A 69 -13.99 -13.51 -9.61
CA VAL A 69 -14.40 -12.09 -9.53
C VAL A 69 -14.15 -11.33 -10.83
N VAL A 70 -13.06 -11.63 -11.56
CA VAL A 70 -12.73 -10.97 -12.83
C VAL A 70 -13.77 -11.32 -13.91
N PHE A 71 -14.09 -12.60 -14.07
CA PHE A 71 -15.11 -12.98 -15.05
C PHE A 71 -16.51 -12.58 -14.59
N PHE A 72 -16.77 -12.52 -13.28
CA PHE A 72 -18.05 -12.02 -12.77
C PHE A 72 -18.22 -10.53 -13.07
N LEU A 73 -17.13 -9.75 -13.00
CA LEU A 73 -17.09 -8.36 -13.46
C LEU A 73 -17.36 -8.25 -14.96
N CYS A 74 -16.76 -9.10 -15.79
CA CYS A 74 -17.03 -9.11 -17.24
C CYS A 74 -18.52 -9.31 -17.55
N PHE A 75 -19.15 -10.32 -16.93
CA PHE A 75 -20.57 -10.61 -17.12
C PHE A 75 -21.47 -9.51 -16.53
N THR A 76 -21.08 -8.94 -15.39
CA THR A 76 -21.76 -7.80 -14.76
C THR A 76 -21.76 -6.57 -15.68
N LEU A 77 -20.60 -6.17 -16.20
CA LEU A 77 -20.49 -5.01 -17.08
C LEU A 77 -21.34 -5.17 -18.34
N ARG A 78 -21.37 -6.40 -18.89
CA ARG A 78 -22.26 -6.73 -20.00
C ARG A 78 -23.73 -6.59 -19.61
N LEU A 79 -24.15 -7.16 -18.48
CA LEU A 79 -25.53 -7.09 -18.00
C LEU A 79 -25.98 -5.64 -17.82
N LEU A 80 -25.21 -4.85 -17.07
CA LEU A 80 -25.52 -3.46 -16.76
C LEU A 80 -25.58 -2.61 -18.03
N GLY A 81 -24.60 -2.73 -18.93
CA GLY A 81 -24.61 -2.02 -20.21
C GLY A 81 -25.83 -2.35 -21.06
N THR A 82 -26.28 -3.61 -21.05
CA THR A 82 -27.48 -4.07 -21.78
C THR A 82 -28.75 -3.43 -21.22
N ILE A 83 -28.92 -3.42 -19.89
CA ILE A 83 -30.07 -2.81 -19.21
C ILE A 83 -30.15 -1.32 -19.55
N VAL A 84 -29.00 -0.64 -19.47
CA VAL A 84 -28.90 0.79 -19.74
C VAL A 84 -29.27 1.12 -21.18
N VAL A 85 -28.85 0.31 -22.17
CA VAL A 85 -29.25 0.51 -23.57
C VAL A 85 -30.72 0.19 -23.82
N ALA A 86 -31.23 -0.85 -23.18
CA ALA A 86 -32.60 -1.27 -23.42
C ALA A 86 -33.63 -0.29 -22.86
N TYR A 87 -33.38 0.24 -21.66
CA TYR A 87 -34.32 1.11 -20.96
C TYR A 87 -33.94 2.59 -21.00
N GLY A 88 -32.73 2.91 -21.47
CA GLY A 88 -32.25 4.27 -21.63
C GLY A 88 -33.13 5.17 -22.51
N PRO A 89 -33.68 4.73 -23.65
CA PRO A 89 -34.45 5.63 -24.51
C PRO A 89 -35.69 6.19 -23.82
N GLU A 90 -36.36 5.36 -23.03
CA GLU A 90 -37.52 5.75 -22.23
C GLU A 90 -37.14 6.48 -20.94
N ARG A 91 -36.00 6.10 -20.34
CA ARG A 91 -35.51 6.74 -19.11
C ARG A 91 -35.08 8.18 -19.36
N PHE A 92 -34.41 8.44 -20.47
CA PHE A 92 -33.77 9.72 -20.77
C PHE A 92 -34.49 10.53 -21.84
N ASP A 93 -35.58 10.00 -22.41
CA ASP A 93 -36.31 10.60 -23.55
C ASP A 93 -35.35 10.89 -24.72
N PHE A 94 -34.49 9.90 -25.00
CA PHE A 94 -33.33 10.09 -25.86
C PHE A 94 -33.15 8.92 -26.83
N ALA A 95 -33.30 9.18 -28.12
CA ALA A 95 -33.18 8.15 -29.14
C ALA A 95 -31.78 7.53 -29.18
N ALA A 96 -31.72 6.20 -29.24
CA ALA A 96 -30.48 5.45 -29.41
C ALA A 96 -29.94 5.61 -30.85
N PRO A 97 -28.67 6.04 -31.05
CA PRO A 97 -28.03 6.03 -32.36
C PRO A 97 -27.85 4.59 -32.88
N ALA A 98 -27.61 4.46 -34.18
CA ALA A 98 -27.54 3.15 -34.86
C ALA A 98 -26.56 2.17 -34.19
N TRP A 99 -25.39 2.65 -33.75
CA TRP A 99 -24.39 1.82 -33.09
C TRP A 99 -24.86 1.30 -31.72
N VAL A 100 -25.63 2.09 -30.96
CA VAL A 100 -26.23 1.66 -29.68
C VAL A 100 -27.26 0.57 -29.93
N ASN A 101 -28.08 0.73 -30.98
CA ASN A 101 -29.06 -0.29 -31.37
C ASN A 101 -28.40 -1.58 -31.88
N ALA A 102 -27.23 -1.50 -32.53
CA ALA A 102 -26.44 -2.66 -32.89
C ALA A 102 -25.96 -3.42 -31.65
N ILE A 103 -25.55 -2.72 -30.58
CA ILE A 103 -25.15 -3.36 -29.32
C ILE A 103 -26.36 -3.89 -28.52
N ARG A 104 -27.54 -3.26 -28.67
CA ARG A 104 -28.81 -3.76 -28.11
C ARG A 104 -29.17 -5.15 -28.64
N ARG A 105 -28.72 -5.49 -29.85
CA ARG A 105 -28.90 -6.80 -30.50
C ARG A 105 -27.58 -7.60 -30.44
N PRO A 106 -27.16 -8.11 -29.27
CA PRO A 106 -25.91 -8.84 -29.18
C PRO A 106 -25.89 -10.05 -30.10
N ALA A 107 -24.67 -10.51 -30.44
CA ALA A 107 -24.45 -11.88 -30.86
C ALA A 107 -25.09 -12.81 -29.82
N SER A 108 -26.21 -13.43 -30.19
CA SER A 108 -26.94 -14.33 -29.32
C SER A 108 -26.14 -15.62 -29.10
N GLY A 109 -26.29 -16.22 -27.92
CA GLY A 109 -25.64 -17.49 -27.57
C GLY A 109 -24.18 -17.37 -27.09
N TRP A 110 -23.49 -18.51 -27.09
CA TRP A 110 -22.18 -18.71 -26.47
C TRP A 110 -21.08 -17.77 -26.99
N ALA A 111 -21.12 -17.38 -28.26
CA ALA A 111 -20.13 -16.50 -28.87
C ALA A 111 -20.10 -15.11 -28.21
N GLY A 112 -21.26 -14.54 -27.87
CA GLY A 112 -21.32 -13.26 -27.18
C GLY A 112 -20.68 -13.32 -25.79
N TYR A 113 -21.03 -14.32 -24.99
CA TYR A 113 -20.47 -14.50 -23.64
C TYR A 113 -18.97 -14.77 -23.67
N PHE A 114 -18.50 -15.54 -24.64
CA PHE A 114 -17.07 -15.77 -24.85
C PHE A 114 -16.31 -14.46 -25.12
N LEU A 115 -16.80 -13.63 -26.04
CA LEU A 115 -16.18 -12.34 -26.36
C LEU A 115 -16.08 -11.42 -25.13
N TRP A 116 -17.11 -11.38 -24.29
CA TRP A 116 -17.07 -10.58 -23.05
C TRP A 116 -16.15 -11.18 -21.99
N ALA A 117 -16.10 -12.51 -21.88
CA ALA A 117 -15.15 -13.18 -21.00
C ALA A 117 -13.70 -12.88 -21.40
N MET A 118 -13.39 -12.72 -22.70
CA MET A 118 -12.03 -12.37 -23.16
C MET A 118 -11.49 -11.07 -22.55
N LEU A 119 -12.35 -10.13 -22.13
CA LEU A 119 -11.89 -8.91 -21.43
C LEU A 119 -11.27 -9.19 -20.06
N GLY A 120 -11.57 -10.34 -19.44
CA GLY A 120 -10.97 -10.77 -18.18
C GLY A 120 -9.61 -11.45 -18.34
N VAL A 121 -9.29 -11.92 -19.55
CA VAL A 121 -8.04 -12.65 -19.84
C VAL A 121 -6.78 -11.84 -19.56
N PRO A 122 -6.70 -10.53 -19.87
CA PRO A 122 -5.50 -9.74 -19.55
C PRO A 122 -5.11 -9.76 -18.07
N ILE A 123 -6.07 -9.66 -17.13
CA ILE A 123 -5.77 -9.75 -15.70
C ILE A 123 -5.29 -11.17 -15.35
N THR A 124 -6.02 -12.20 -15.76
CA THR A 124 -5.68 -13.58 -15.38
C THR A 124 -4.36 -14.04 -16.01
N ALA A 125 -4.08 -13.67 -17.25
CA ALA A 125 -2.81 -13.91 -17.92
C ALA A 125 -1.65 -13.16 -17.25
N THR A 126 -1.89 -11.94 -16.74
CA THR A 126 -0.87 -11.20 -16.00
C THR A 126 -0.57 -11.84 -14.65
N CYS A 127 -1.60 -12.32 -13.94
CA CYS A 127 -1.41 -13.11 -12.71
C CYS A 127 -0.55 -14.35 -12.98
N ILE A 128 -0.85 -15.08 -14.05
CA ILE A 128 -0.04 -16.24 -14.46
C ILE A 128 1.40 -15.79 -14.72
N ARG A 129 1.61 -14.75 -15.54
CA ARG A 129 2.96 -14.26 -15.90
C ARG A 129 3.79 -13.82 -14.70
N VAL A 130 3.19 -13.14 -13.74
CA VAL A 130 3.91 -12.60 -12.57
C VAL A 130 4.18 -13.68 -11.52
N SER A 131 3.26 -14.62 -11.36
CA SER A 131 3.35 -15.69 -10.35
C SER A 131 4.10 -16.95 -10.82
N ASP A 132 4.47 -17.02 -12.12
CA ASP A 132 5.01 -18.26 -12.69
C ASP A 132 6.42 -18.59 -12.18
N GLY A 133 6.60 -19.86 -11.83
CA GLY A 133 7.88 -20.48 -11.46
C GLY A 133 8.25 -21.67 -12.35
N GLY A 134 7.55 -21.88 -13.47
CA GLY A 134 7.84 -22.91 -14.47
C GLY A 134 6.59 -23.50 -15.13
N ILE A 135 6.78 -24.19 -16.27
CA ILE A 135 5.71 -24.72 -17.14
C ILE A 135 4.63 -25.52 -16.38
N GLY A 136 5.02 -26.33 -15.40
CA GLY A 136 4.08 -27.12 -14.58
C GLY A 136 3.14 -26.27 -13.72
N ARG A 137 3.64 -25.18 -13.10
CA ARG A 137 2.80 -24.23 -12.34
C ARG A 137 1.85 -23.49 -13.27
N SER A 138 2.35 -23.06 -14.43
CA SER A 138 1.54 -22.41 -15.47
C SER A 138 0.30 -23.24 -15.84
N LEU A 139 0.43 -24.56 -16.03
CA LEU A 139 -0.72 -25.43 -16.32
C LEU A 139 -1.73 -25.48 -15.17
N THR A 140 -1.27 -25.59 -13.92
CA THR A 140 -2.15 -25.56 -12.74
C THR A 140 -2.89 -24.23 -12.64
N PHE A 141 -2.22 -23.11 -12.87
CA PHE A 141 -2.84 -21.80 -12.84
C PHE A 141 -3.87 -21.64 -13.96
N CYS A 142 -3.57 -22.09 -15.18
CA CYS A 142 -4.53 -22.13 -16.28
C CYS A 142 -5.77 -22.96 -15.94
N ALA A 143 -5.58 -24.14 -15.33
CA ALA A 143 -6.69 -24.99 -14.91
C ALA A 143 -7.55 -24.33 -13.83
N LEU A 144 -6.93 -23.70 -12.83
CA LEU A 144 -7.63 -22.98 -11.75
C LEU A 144 -8.32 -21.71 -12.26
N ALA A 145 -7.70 -20.99 -13.21
CA ALA A 145 -8.33 -19.88 -13.91
C ALA A 145 -9.56 -20.35 -14.69
N PHE A 146 -9.46 -21.48 -15.41
CA PHE A 146 -10.59 -22.04 -16.14
C PHE A 146 -11.71 -22.53 -15.20
N ALA A 147 -11.35 -23.17 -14.08
CA ALA A 147 -12.32 -23.55 -13.05
C ALA A 147 -13.05 -22.34 -12.46
N GLY A 148 -12.33 -21.25 -12.17
CA GLY A 148 -12.95 -20.00 -11.70
C GLY A 148 -13.88 -19.35 -12.72
N LEU A 149 -13.53 -19.42 -14.02
CA LEU A 149 -14.40 -18.98 -15.11
C LEU A 149 -15.70 -19.81 -15.14
N ILE A 150 -15.60 -21.14 -15.02
CA ILE A 150 -16.76 -22.03 -14.97
C ILE A 150 -17.65 -21.66 -13.78
N VAL A 151 -17.08 -21.49 -12.58
CA VAL A 151 -17.86 -21.12 -11.39
C VAL A 151 -18.54 -19.76 -11.57
N SER A 152 -17.83 -18.76 -12.09
CA SER A 152 -18.39 -17.45 -12.40
C SER A 152 -19.56 -17.54 -13.40
N LEU A 153 -19.38 -18.34 -14.45
CA LEU A 153 -20.41 -18.61 -15.44
C LEU A 153 -21.61 -19.33 -14.82
N LEU A 154 -21.39 -20.30 -13.94
CA LEU A 154 -22.46 -21.01 -13.23
C LEU A 154 -23.26 -20.08 -12.31
N ILE A 155 -22.60 -19.19 -11.58
CA ILE A 155 -23.26 -18.16 -10.75
C ILE A 155 -24.14 -17.27 -11.65
N PHE A 156 -23.61 -16.82 -12.79
CA PHE A 156 -24.34 -15.98 -13.73
C PHE A 156 -25.52 -16.71 -14.40
N ILE A 157 -25.32 -17.96 -14.84
CA ILE A 157 -26.37 -18.81 -15.42
C ILE A 157 -27.45 -19.09 -14.37
N PHE A 158 -27.07 -19.33 -13.12
CA PHE A 158 -28.01 -19.55 -12.03
C PHE A 158 -28.94 -18.35 -11.85
N GLY A 159 -28.39 -17.12 -11.81
CA GLY A 159 -29.25 -15.94 -11.71
C GLY A 159 -30.13 -15.72 -12.95
N LEU A 160 -29.64 -15.99 -14.16
CA LEU A 160 -30.47 -15.98 -15.38
C LEU A 160 -31.59 -17.02 -15.31
N TRP A 161 -31.30 -18.21 -14.79
CA TRP A 161 -32.26 -19.31 -14.62
C TRP A 161 -33.37 -18.94 -13.65
N VAL A 162 -33.04 -18.40 -12.46
CA VAL A 162 -34.01 -17.92 -11.47
C VAL A 162 -34.88 -16.80 -12.08
N HIS A 163 -34.27 -15.85 -12.80
CA HIS A 163 -34.98 -14.78 -13.48
C HIS A 163 -35.98 -15.32 -14.51
N ARG A 164 -35.55 -16.25 -15.37
CA ARG A 164 -36.40 -16.85 -16.40
C ARG A 164 -37.58 -17.63 -15.82
N ARG A 165 -37.37 -18.40 -14.75
CA ARG A 165 -38.43 -19.07 -13.99
C ARG A 165 -39.47 -18.06 -13.50
N GLY A 166 -38.99 -16.92 -12.98
CA GLY A 166 -39.84 -15.79 -12.58
C GLY A 166 -40.72 -15.25 -13.70
N VAL A 167 -40.13 -14.96 -14.86
CA VAL A 167 -40.86 -14.43 -16.03
C VAL A 167 -41.85 -15.45 -16.58
N GLN A 168 -41.46 -16.71 -16.74
CA GLN A 168 -42.35 -17.76 -17.28
C GLN A 168 -43.55 -18.04 -16.37
N TYR A 169 -43.36 -17.97 -15.06
CA TYR A 169 -44.46 -18.09 -14.11
C TYR A 169 -45.50 -16.99 -14.32
N GLN A 170 -45.06 -15.74 -14.53
CA GLN A 170 -45.96 -14.61 -14.82
C GLN A 170 -46.73 -14.80 -16.14
N VAL A 171 -46.04 -15.26 -17.19
CA VAL A 171 -46.67 -15.57 -18.48
C VAL A 171 -47.74 -16.65 -18.31
N LYS A 172 -47.46 -17.70 -17.54
CA LYS A 172 -48.44 -18.76 -17.23
C LYS A 172 -49.65 -18.25 -16.45
N GLN A 173 -49.51 -17.16 -15.68
CA GLN A 173 -50.63 -16.51 -15.00
C GLN A 173 -51.38 -15.49 -15.87
N GLY A 174 -51.14 -15.46 -17.19
CA GLY A 174 -51.82 -14.54 -18.10
C GLY A 174 -51.28 -13.11 -18.10
N VAL A 175 -50.14 -12.87 -17.45
CA VAL A 175 -49.46 -11.56 -17.47
C VAL A 175 -48.59 -11.48 -18.72
N ALA A 176 -48.80 -10.49 -19.59
CA ALA A 176 -47.95 -10.25 -20.75
C ALA A 176 -46.47 -10.12 -20.32
N ALA A 177 -45.57 -10.86 -20.96
CA ALA A 177 -44.13 -10.70 -20.73
C ALA A 177 -43.65 -9.38 -21.34
N ASP A 178 -42.88 -8.57 -20.60
CA ASP A 178 -41.98 -7.62 -21.26
C ASP A 178 -40.92 -8.43 -22.00
N THR A 179 -41.10 -8.57 -23.32
CA THR A 179 -40.15 -9.20 -24.24
C THR A 179 -38.94 -8.31 -24.54
N GLU A 180 -38.89 -7.09 -24.00
CA GLU A 180 -37.89 -6.06 -24.35
C GLU A 180 -36.45 -6.37 -23.92
N LEU A 181 -36.25 -7.26 -22.95
CA LEU A 181 -34.93 -7.70 -22.50
C LEU A 181 -34.89 -9.22 -22.31
N TYR A 182 -35.02 -9.97 -23.40
CA TYR A 182 -34.74 -11.40 -23.40
C TYR A 182 -33.24 -11.62 -23.49
N ILE A 183 -32.57 -11.81 -22.35
CA ILE A 183 -31.20 -12.33 -22.33
C ILE A 183 -31.30 -13.82 -22.62
N ASP A 184 -30.86 -14.22 -23.82
CA ASP A 184 -30.91 -15.61 -24.25
C ASP A 184 -30.15 -16.48 -23.23
N PRO A 185 -30.81 -17.46 -22.61
CA PRO A 185 -30.15 -18.35 -21.67
C PRO A 185 -29.13 -19.18 -22.43
N LEU A 186 -27.90 -19.22 -21.93
CA LEU A 186 -26.83 -20.13 -22.36
C LEU A 186 -27.21 -21.62 -22.32
N ILE A 187 -28.35 -21.94 -21.71
CA ILE A 187 -28.88 -23.29 -21.55
C ILE A 187 -29.50 -23.74 -22.88
N PRO A 188 -29.01 -24.81 -23.52
CA PRO A 188 -29.64 -25.41 -24.69
C PRO A 188 -31.13 -25.68 -24.42
N LYS A 189 -32.00 -25.44 -25.42
CA LYS A 189 -33.46 -25.53 -25.27
C LYS A 189 -33.92 -26.87 -24.65
N TRP A 190 -33.22 -27.97 -24.95
CA TRP A 190 -33.49 -29.31 -24.41
C TRP A 190 -33.15 -29.43 -22.92
N LEU A 191 -32.03 -28.87 -22.47
CA LEU A 191 -31.63 -28.86 -21.06
C LEU A 191 -32.55 -27.95 -20.25
N ALA A 192 -32.93 -26.80 -20.83
CA ALA A 192 -33.93 -25.92 -20.26
C ALA A 192 -35.28 -26.64 -20.06
N ALA A 193 -35.71 -27.48 -21.01
CA ALA A 193 -36.96 -28.24 -20.91
C ALA A 193 -36.96 -29.28 -19.75
N GLN A 194 -35.82 -29.89 -19.43
CA GLN A 194 -35.73 -30.86 -18.32
C GLN A 194 -35.75 -30.19 -16.95
N PHE A 195 -35.08 -29.05 -16.80
CA PHE A 195 -35.10 -28.26 -15.57
C PHE A 195 -36.38 -27.44 -15.36
N LEU A 196 -37.41 -27.58 -16.21
CA LEU A 196 -38.67 -26.80 -16.13
C LEU A 196 -39.83 -27.54 -15.46
N LYS A 197 -39.63 -28.78 -14.99
CA LYS A 197 -40.64 -29.51 -14.22
C LYS A 197 -40.55 -29.15 -12.73
N ALA A 198 -41.70 -28.78 -12.17
CA ALA A 198 -42.04 -28.58 -10.75
C ALA A 198 -41.27 -27.51 -9.94
N THR A 199 -41.98 -26.44 -9.57
CA THR A 199 -42.14 -25.88 -8.21
C THR A 199 -42.88 -24.54 -8.26
N ASN A 200 -43.83 -24.33 -7.35
CA ASN A 200 -44.83 -23.24 -7.32
C ASN A 200 -44.34 -21.96 -6.59
N TYR A 201 -43.04 -21.69 -6.53
CA TYR A 201 -42.48 -20.64 -5.66
C TYR A 201 -42.54 -19.24 -6.29
N GLN A 202 -43.05 -18.24 -5.56
CA GLN A 202 -43.16 -16.83 -5.96
C GLN A 202 -42.12 -15.93 -5.26
N PRO A 203 -40.82 -15.99 -5.62
CA PRO A 203 -39.79 -15.20 -4.91
C PRO A 203 -39.96 -13.67 -5.11
N TRP A 204 -40.67 -13.24 -6.15
CA TRP A 204 -40.73 -11.83 -6.56
C TRP A 204 -41.74 -10.98 -5.79
N ARG A 205 -42.78 -11.55 -5.16
CA ARG A 205 -43.75 -10.74 -4.39
C ARG A 205 -43.08 -10.10 -3.19
N TRP A 206 -42.28 -10.85 -2.43
CA TRP A 206 -41.53 -10.32 -1.30
C TRP A 206 -40.54 -9.21 -1.71
N LEU A 207 -39.75 -9.40 -2.76
CA LEU A 207 -38.76 -8.42 -3.22
C LEU A 207 -39.41 -7.09 -3.71
N THR A 208 -40.57 -7.19 -4.37
CA THR A 208 -41.31 -6.01 -4.84
C THR A 208 -41.93 -5.25 -3.65
N PHE A 209 -42.45 -5.96 -2.64
CA PHE A 209 -42.95 -5.34 -1.41
C PHE A 209 -41.85 -4.70 -0.56
N THR A 210 -40.66 -5.30 -0.47
CA THR A 210 -39.54 -4.72 0.30
C THR A 210 -39.02 -3.44 -0.35
N LEU A 211 -38.93 -3.36 -1.69
CA LEU A 211 -38.49 -2.14 -2.41
C LEU A 211 -39.55 -1.02 -2.40
N ILE A 212 -40.84 -1.37 -2.35
CA ILE A 212 -41.95 -0.40 -2.21
C ILE A 212 -42.08 0.09 -0.75
N GLY A 213 -41.68 -0.73 0.24
CA GLY A 213 -41.69 -0.37 1.66
C GLY A 213 -40.63 0.65 2.09
N ILE A 214 -39.63 0.94 1.23
CA ILE A 214 -38.60 1.94 1.50
C ILE A 214 -39.10 3.31 1.00
N GLY A 215 -39.82 4.05 1.85
CA GLY A 215 -40.07 5.51 1.80
C GLY A 215 -40.50 6.18 0.47
N ALA A 216 -41.48 7.09 0.53
CA ALA A 216 -42.01 7.83 -0.63
C ALA A 216 -40.96 8.52 -1.53
N GLY A 217 -39.79 8.90 -1.00
CA GLY A 217 -38.68 9.50 -1.75
C GLY A 217 -37.95 8.55 -2.71
N LEU A 218 -37.77 7.27 -2.35
CA LEU A 218 -37.16 6.28 -3.25
C LEU A 218 -38.15 5.86 -4.34
N THR A 219 -39.44 5.78 -4.02
CA THR A 219 -40.49 5.55 -5.02
C THR A 219 -40.55 6.70 -6.04
N TRP A 220 -40.26 7.94 -5.65
CA TRP A 220 -40.17 9.07 -6.60
C TRP A 220 -38.95 9.02 -7.53
N LEU A 221 -37.79 8.55 -7.04
CA LEU A 221 -36.56 8.39 -7.85
C LEU A 221 -36.63 7.19 -8.80
N PHE A 222 -37.09 6.05 -8.26
CA PHE A 222 -37.08 4.75 -8.92
C PHE A 222 -38.42 4.38 -9.58
N GLY A 223 -39.55 5.02 -9.22
CA GLY A 223 -40.91 4.75 -9.73
C GLY A 223 -41.27 5.36 -11.09
N LYS A 224 -40.28 5.78 -11.87
CA LYS A 224 -40.46 6.55 -13.13
C LYS A 224 -40.12 5.74 -14.38
N PRO A 225 -40.43 6.24 -15.61
CA PRO A 225 -40.19 5.52 -16.86
C PRO A 225 -38.75 4.99 -16.97
N GLY A 226 -38.61 3.80 -17.57
CA GLY A 226 -37.36 3.04 -17.65
C GLY A 226 -37.12 2.05 -16.50
N TYR A 227 -37.65 2.28 -15.29
CA TYR A 227 -37.59 1.31 -14.19
C TYR A 227 -38.85 0.46 -14.10
N TYR A 228 -40.03 1.07 -14.27
CA TYR A 228 -41.32 0.42 -14.14
C TYR A 228 -41.97 0.21 -15.49
N ASN A 229 -42.73 -0.88 -15.60
CA ASN A 229 -43.66 -1.07 -16.69
C ASN A 229 -44.95 -0.28 -16.37
N PRO A 230 -45.34 0.72 -17.17
CA PRO A 230 -46.51 1.55 -16.88
C PRO A 230 -47.84 0.77 -16.91
N THR A 231 -47.91 -0.31 -17.70
CA THR A 231 -49.08 -1.19 -17.80
C THR A 231 -49.17 -2.16 -16.63
N ARG A 232 -48.06 -2.75 -16.22
CA ARG A 232 -48.00 -3.80 -15.18
C ARG A 232 -47.77 -3.26 -13.76
N LYS A 233 -47.41 -1.97 -13.63
CA LYS A 233 -47.06 -1.29 -12.37
C LYS A 233 -46.00 -2.05 -11.54
N ASP A 234 -45.11 -2.77 -12.22
CA ASP A 234 -44.03 -3.54 -11.61
C ASP A 234 -42.67 -3.18 -12.23
N LEU A 235 -41.60 -3.61 -11.57
CA LEU A 235 -40.23 -3.36 -12.02
C LEU A 235 -39.99 -4.07 -13.36
N ARG A 236 -39.33 -3.45 -14.33
CA ARG A 236 -38.99 -4.08 -15.62
C ARG A 236 -38.08 -5.30 -15.43
N THR A 237 -38.17 -6.24 -16.35
CA THR A 237 -37.52 -7.56 -16.26
C THR A 237 -36.01 -7.46 -16.03
N GLY A 238 -35.31 -6.60 -16.78
CA GLY A 238 -33.87 -6.38 -16.62
C GLY A 238 -33.48 -5.84 -15.25
N HIS A 239 -34.27 -4.93 -14.67
CA HIS A 239 -34.01 -4.44 -13.32
C HIS A 239 -34.27 -5.50 -12.24
N ARG A 240 -35.22 -6.43 -12.44
CA ARG A 240 -35.37 -7.59 -11.54
C ARG A 240 -34.16 -8.51 -11.58
N LEU A 241 -33.66 -8.77 -12.78
CA LEU A 241 -32.42 -9.53 -12.96
C LEU A 241 -31.23 -8.80 -12.31
N ALA A 242 -31.16 -7.48 -12.45
CA ALA A 242 -30.13 -6.67 -11.81
C ALA A 242 -30.14 -6.82 -10.28
N VAL A 243 -31.31 -6.72 -9.64
CA VAL A 243 -31.45 -6.88 -8.19
C VAL A 243 -31.04 -8.29 -7.75
N LEU A 244 -31.43 -9.32 -8.50
CA LEU A 244 -31.01 -10.70 -8.22
C LEU A 244 -29.49 -10.86 -8.31
N MET A 245 -28.88 -10.30 -9.36
CA MET A 245 -27.42 -10.34 -9.55
C MET A 245 -26.66 -9.52 -8.49
N ALA A 246 -27.23 -8.40 -8.04
CA ALA A 246 -26.71 -7.65 -6.91
C ALA A 246 -26.76 -8.48 -5.60
N GLY A 247 -27.82 -9.28 -5.41
CA GLY A 247 -27.90 -10.24 -4.29
C GLY A 247 -26.83 -11.33 -4.36
N LEU A 248 -26.57 -11.89 -5.55
CA LEU A 248 -25.48 -12.86 -5.75
C LEU A 248 -24.10 -12.22 -5.55
N LEU A 249 -23.90 -10.98 -6.01
CA LEU A 249 -22.70 -10.21 -5.72
C LEU A 249 -22.52 -10.01 -4.21
N LEU A 250 -23.58 -9.65 -3.50
CA LEU A 250 -23.53 -9.45 -2.05
C LEU A 250 -23.16 -10.76 -1.34
N ALA A 251 -23.71 -11.90 -1.78
CA ALA A 251 -23.31 -13.21 -1.26
C ALA A 251 -21.81 -13.48 -1.51
N LEU A 252 -21.33 -13.24 -2.74
CA LEU A 252 -19.91 -13.40 -3.08
C LEU A 252 -19.00 -12.47 -2.26
N TYR A 253 -19.42 -11.22 -2.06
CA TYR A 253 -18.74 -10.21 -1.23
C TYR A 253 -18.59 -10.68 0.23
N TRP A 254 -19.65 -11.25 0.80
CA TRP A 254 -19.63 -11.82 2.16
C TRP A 254 -18.81 -13.11 2.25
N VAL A 255 -18.88 -13.98 1.23
CA VAL A 255 -18.01 -15.17 1.17
C VAL A 255 -16.54 -14.75 1.22
N ILE A 256 -16.13 -13.80 0.39
CA ILE A 256 -14.75 -13.29 0.37
C ILE A 256 -14.36 -12.60 1.69
N TYR A 257 -15.29 -11.91 2.35
CA TYR A 257 -15.08 -11.32 3.68
C TYR A 257 -14.77 -12.37 4.74
N CYS A 258 -15.55 -13.46 4.74
CA CYS A 258 -15.47 -14.51 5.75
C CYS A 258 -14.30 -15.47 5.54
N LEU A 259 -13.79 -15.64 4.31
CA LEU A 259 -12.72 -16.60 3.99
C LEU A 259 -11.49 -16.49 4.91
N PRO A 260 -10.89 -15.30 5.14
CA PRO A 260 -9.75 -15.15 6.05
C PRO A 260 -10.09 -15.37 7.53
N LEU A 261 -11.38 -15.29 7.91
CA LEU A 261 -11.85 -15.44 9.29
C LEU A 261 -12.10 -16.91 9.67
N LEU A 262 -12.04 -17.83 8.70
CA LEU A 262 -12.27 -19.25 8.95
C LEU A 262 -11.10 -19.84 9.74
N PRO A 263 -11.35 -20.68 10.76
CA PRO A 263 -10.34 -21.21 11.67
C PRO A 263 -9.54 -22.37 11.04
N PHE A 264 -9.01 -22.18 9.84
CA PHE A 264 -8.10 -23.13 9.22
C PHE A 264 -6.71 -23.03 9.85
N LYS A 265 -5.99 -24.16 9.90
CA LYS A 265 -4.58 -24.20 10.38
C LYS A 265 -3.67 -23.22 9.60
N SER A 266 -4.02 -22.95 8.35
CA SER A 266 -3.46 -21.89 7.53
C SER A 266 -4.65 -21.13 6.93
N PRO A 267 -4.88 -19.85 7.30
CA PRO A 267 -5.93 -19.05 6.71
C PRO A 267 -5.82 -19.04 5.18
N ILE A 268 -6.95 -19.04 4.48
CA ILE A 268 -6.93 -18.88 3.03
C ILE A 268 -6.53 -17.42 2.74
N GLU A 269 -5.32 -17.23 2.26
CA GLU A 269 -4.86 -15.92 1.80
C GLU A 269 -5.62 -15.52 0.53
N VAL A 270 -6.47 -14.49 0.67
CA VAL A 270 -7.20 -13.92 -0.46
C VAL A 270 -6.29 -12.93 -1.18
N PRO A 271 -6.03 -13.09 -2.49
CA PRO A 271 -5.14 -12.19 -3.21
C PRO A 271 -5.64 -10.77 -3.32
N VAL A 272 -4.70 -9.84 -3.44
CA VAL A 272 -4.95 -8.39 -3.60
C VAL A 272 -5.84 -8.09 -4.81
N ALA A 273 -5.61 -8.77 -5.95
CA ALA A 273 -6.44 -8.66 -7.15
C ALA A 273 -7.92 -8.99 -6.90
N VAL A 274 -8.24 -9.89 -5.95
CA VAL A 274 -9.62 -10.22 -5.60
C VAL A 274 -10.30 -9.03 -4.94
N TYR A 275 -9.67 -8.45 -3.92
CA TYR A 275 -10.22 -7.29 -3.21
C TYR A 275 -10.36 -6.07 -4.13
N LEU A 276 -9.36 -5.81 -4.97
CA LEU A 276 -9.40 -4.68 -5.91
C LEU A 276 -10.50 -4.85 -6.97
N THR A 277 -10.64 -6.06 -7.55
CA THR A 277 -11.70 -6.34 -8.53
C THR A 277 -13.08 -6.28 -7.87
N MET A 278 -13.19 -6.75 -6.62
CA MET A 278 -14.44 -6.66 -5.86
C MET A 278 -14.82 -5.21 -5.53
N LEU A 279 -13.85 -4.36 -5.21
CA LEU A 279 -14.07 -2.92 -5.04
C LEU A 279 -14.65 -2.29 -6.31
N VAL A 280 -14.06 -2.58 -7.47
CA VAL A 280 -14.56 -2.10 -8.77
C VAL A 280 -15.96 -2.64 -9.05
N LEU A 281 -16.23 -3.92 -8.77
CA LEU A 281 -17.56 -4.52 -8.88
C LEU A 281 -18.59 -3.73 -8.07
N VAL A 282 -18.34 -3.52 -6.78
CA VAL A 282 -19.26 -2.78 -5.89
C VAL A 282 -19.46 -1.35 -6.40
N LEU A 283 -18.40 -0.63 -6.74
CA LEU A 283 -18.48 0.74 -7.24
C LEU A 283 -19.27 0.82 -8.55
N VAL A 284 -19.04 -0.08 -9.51
CA VAL A 284 -19.76 -0.11 -10.78
C VAL A 284 -21.25 -0.31 -10.55
N TRP A 285 -21.65 -1.24 -9.68
CA TRP A 285 -23.07 -1.47 -9.36
C TRP A 285 -23.73 -0.23 -8.76
N TRP A 286 -23.08 0.37 -7.76
CA TRP A 286 -23.60 1.53 -7.04
C TRP A 286 -23.69 2.76 -7.94
N LEU A 287 -22.60 3.09 -8.61
CA LEU A 287 -22.49 4.28 -9.45
C LEU A 287 -23.39 4.18 -10.68
N GLN A 288 -23.52 2.99 -11.28
CA GLN A 288 -24.44 2.77 -12.39
C GLN A 288 -25.90 2.89 -11.96
N ALA A 289 -26.28 2.34 -10.79
CA ALA A 289 -27.65 2.45 -10.27
C ALA A 289 -28.03 3.91 -9.97
N ILE A 290 -27.15 4.65 -9.29
CA ILE A 290 -27.34 6.07 -8.97
C ILE A 290 -27.39 6.91 -10.26
N SER A 291 -26.51 6.64 -11.22
CA SER A 291 -26.47 7.38 -12.48
C SER A 291 -27.70 7.16 -13.34
N PHE A 292 -28.17 5.92 -13.46
CA PHE A 292 -29.40 5.65 -14.19
C PHE A 292 -30.62 6.35 -13.57
N ALA A 293 -30.61 6.54 -12.25
CA ALA A 293 -31.61 7.33 -11.55
C ALA A 293 -31.48 8.84 -11.83
N LEU A 294 -30.29 9.41 -11.64
CA LEU A 294 -30.05 10.86 -11.61
C LEU A 294 -29.78 11.51 -12.97
N ASP A 295 -29.24 10.77 -13.94
CA ASP A 295 -28.96 11.29 -15.28
C ASP A 295 -30.25 11.76 -15.99
N ARG A 296 -31.41 11.17 -15.64
CA ARG A 296 -32.73 11.65 -16.11
C ARG A 296 -32.99 13.11 -15.73
N TYR A 297 -32.50 13.53 -14.57
CA TYR A 297 -32.63 14.89 -14.06
C TYR A 297 -31.44 15.78 -14.45
N ARG A 298 -30.52 15.28 -15.30
CA ARG A 298 -29.29 15.96 -15.70
C ARG A 298 -28.40 16.36 -14.51
N VAL A 299 -28.49 15.60 -13.42
CA VAL A 299 -27.65 15.78 -12.23
C VAL A 299 -26.38 14.94 -12.40
N PRO A 300 -25.20 15.55 -12.60
CA PRO A 300 -23.97 14.80 -12.83
C PRO A 300 -23.55 14.08 -11.55
N VAL A 301 -23.54 12.74 -11.57
CA VAL A 301 -23.14 11.94 -10.40
C VAL A 301 -21.71 12.26 -9.94
N PHE A 302 -20.80 12.56 -10.87
CA PHE A 302 -19.45 13.01 -10.51
C PHE A 302 -19.44 14.29 -9.67
N LEU A 303 -20.32 15.26 -9.99
CA LEU A 303 -20.43 16.49 -9.20
C LEU A 303 -20.95 16.18 -7.79
N LEU A 304 -21.94 15.29 -7.66
CA LEU A 304 -22.43 14.87 -6.35
C LEU A 304 -21.37 14.13 -5.55
N LEU A 305 -20.60 13.23 -6.19
CA LEU A 305 -19.48 12.55 -5.53
C LEU A 305 -18.42 13.55 -5.08
N LEU A 306 -18.08 14.53 -5.92
CA LEU A 306 -17.12 15.57 -5.56
C LEU A 306 -17.63 16.41 -4.38
N VAL A 307 -18.87 16.89 -4.43
CA VAL A 307 -19.49 17.62 -3.32
C VAL A 307 -19.53 16.76 -2.06
N PHE A 308 -19.88 15.48 -2.19
CA PHE A 308 -19.91 14.54 -1.07
C PHE A 308 -18.52 14.35 -0.45
N ILE A 309 -17.48 14.15 -1.26
CA ILE A 309 -16.09 14.04 -0.79
C ILE A 309 -15.61 15.34 -0.13
N LEU A 310 -15.99 16.50 -0.70
CA LEU A 310 -15.66 17.80 -0.10
C LEU A 310 -16.41 18.04 1.21
N LEU A 311 -17.62 17.52 1.37
CA LEU A 311 -18.39 17.65 2.61
C LEU A 311 -18.03 16.58 3.64
N SER A 312 -17.51 15.43 3.23
CA SER A 312 -17.22 14.32 4.13
C SER A 312 -16.17 14.69 5.17
N GLN A 313 -15.23 15.58 4.88
CA GLN A 313 -14.24 16.08 5.84
C GLN A 313 -14.85 16.69 7.12
N TYR A 314 -16.09 17.19 7.04
CA TYR A 314 -16.82 17.74 8.19
C TYR A 314 -17.56 16.68 9.02
N ILE A 315 -17.49 15.41 8.62
CA ILE A 315 -18.13 14.29 9.32
C ILE A 315 -17.08 13.58 10.18
N PRO A 316 -17.18 13.61 11.52
CA PRO A 316 -16.15 13.05 12.40
C PRO A 316 -15.83 11.56 12.16
N TRP A 317 -16.82 10.78 11.73
CA TRP A 317 -16.71 9.33 11.52
C TRP A 317 -15.93 8.94 10.26
N THR A 318 -15.67 9.87 9.35
CA THR A 318 -14.89 9.61 8.12
C THR A 318 -13.40 9.86 8.32
N GLN A 319 -12.98 10.27 9.52
CA GLN A 319 -11.58 10.52 9.84
C GLN A 319 -10.91 9.21 10.26
N TYR A 320 -9.75 8.94 9.66
CA TYR A 320 -8.92 7.80 10.02
C TYR A 320 -8.19 8.09 11.33
N ARG A 321 -8.23 7.11 12.24
CA ARG A 321 -7.69 7.27 13.59
C ARG A 321 -6.83 6.07 13.96
N PHE A 322 -5.76 6.34 14.69
CA PHE A 322 -4.94 5.29 15.28
C PHE A 322 -5.09 5.27 16.80
N ARG A 323 -4.99 4.07 17.38
CA ARG A 323 -5.10 3.88 18.82
C ARG A 323 -3.97 4.59 19.56
N SER A 324 -4.34 5.59 20.35
CA SER A 324 -3.53 6.24 21.36
C SER A 324 -4.30 6.19 22.67
N TRP A 325 -3.60 6.13 23.79
CA TRP A 325 -4.24 6.07 25.11
C TRP A 325 -3.57 7.02 26.06
N HIS A 326 -4.37 7.58 26.97
CA HIS A 326 -3.85 8.47 27.99
C HIS A 326 -3.03 7.68 29.01
N THR A 327 -1.84 8.18 29.30
CA THR A 327 -1.02 7.63 30.39
C THR A 327 -1.71 7.91 31.73
N ALA A 328 -1.61 6.96 32.66
CA ALA A 328 -2.21 7.11 33.99
C ALA A 328 -1.67 8.34 34.74
N GLN A 329 -0.40 8.67 34.51
CA GLN A 329 0.23 9.87 35.02
C GLN A 329 0.10 11.00 33.99
N LYS A 330 -0.39 12.16 34.44
CA LYS A 330 -0.34 13.40 33.64
C LYS A 330 1.01 14.07 33.82
N LEU A 331 1.84 14.05 32.79
CA LEU A 331 3.15 14.69 32.73
C LEU A 331 3.05 16.05 32.04
N THR A 332 3.83 17.01 32.53
CA THR A 332 4.16 18.24 31.79
C THR A 332 5.23 17.92 30.74
N VAL A 333 5.34 18.76 29.71
CA VAL A 333 6.41 18.62 28.70
C VAL A 333 7.79 18.61 29.36
N GLN A 334 8.00 19.45 30.37
CA GLN A 334 9.25 19.50 31.13
C GLN A 334 9.58 18.15 31.80
N GLN A 335 8.59 17.53 32.46
CA GLN A 335 8.78 16.23 33.09
C GLN A 335 9.06 15.12 32.07
N VAL A 336 8.47 15.18 30.87
CA VAL A 336 8.82 14.23 29.80
C VAL A 336 10.28 14.40 29.38
N ILE A 337 10.73 15.65 29.19
CA ILE A 337 12.13 15.93 28.79
C ILE A 337 13.12 15.44 29.84
N GLU A 338 12.83 15.66 31.12
CA GLU A 338 13.67 15.20 32.23
C GLU A 338 13.69 13.66 32.37
N SER A 339 12.63 12.98 31.89
CA SER A 339 12.57 11.52 31.92
C SER A 339 13.33 10.86 30.75
N GLU A 340 13.47 11.56 29.62
CA GLU A 340 14.09 11.07 28.39
C GLU A 340 15.61 10.91 28.55
N VAL A 341 16.15 9.78 28.08
CA VAL A 341 17.60 9.63 27.94
C VAL A 341 18.12 10.51 26.81
N THR A 342 19.22 11.23 27.04
CA THR A 342 19.82 12.14 26.06
C THR A 342 20.71 11.41 25.06
N ALA A 343 20.91 12.03 23.89
CA ALA A 343 21.84 11.53 22.88
C ALA A 343 23.28 11.42 23.42
N ALA A 344 23.71 12.42 24.20
CA ALA A 344 25.00 12.45 24.86
C ALA A 344 25.20 11.28 25.83
N GLU A 345 24.17 10.96 26.64
CA GLU A 345 24.23 9.82 27.57
C GLU A 345 24.29 8.47 26.86
N LEU A 346 23.54 8.30 25.77
CA LEU A 346 23.58 7.07 24.98
C LEU A 346 24.94 6.86 24.30
N LEU A 347 25.53 7.93 23.77
CA LEU A 347 26.85 7.90 23.12
C LEU A 347 28.01 7.68 24.10
N ARG A 348 27.91 8.13 25.35
CA ARG A 348 28.94 7.99 26.40
C ARG A 348 28.84 6.68 27.19
N GLY A 349 28.37 5.59 26.59
CA GLY A 349 28.29 4.32 27.31
C GLY A 349 29.63 3.90 27.90
N ALA A 350 29.64 3.55 29.20
CA ALA A 350 30.86 3.22 29.95
C ALA A 350 31.68 2.07 29.34
N ASP A 351 31.04 1.25 28.49
CA ASP A 351 31.63 0.10 27.79
C ASP A 351 31.69 0.28 26.26
N LEU A 352 31.48 1.50 25.73
CA LEU A 352 31.34 1.75 24.28
C LEU A 352 32.39 2.74 23.74
N ASP A 353 33.51 2.22 23.23
CA ASP A 353 34.52 3.02 22.52
C ASP A 353 34.08 3.42 21.11
N HIS A 354 33.15 2.66 20.52
CA HIS A 354 32.70 2.79 19.13
C HIS A 354 31.16 2.70 19.04
N PRO A 355 30.41 3.73 19.45
CA PRO A 355 28.97 3.80 19.23
C PRO A 355 28.63 3.79 17.73
N VAL A 356 27.52 3.12 17.41
CA VAL A 356 26.95 3.00 16.07
C VAL A 356 25.57 3.63 16.05
N VAL A 357 25.31 4.43 15.03
CA VAL A 357 23.97 4.93 14.72
C VAL A 357 23.56 4.49 13.31
N VAL A 358 22.28 4.16 13.14
CA VAL A 358 21.76 3.65 11.85
C VAL A 358 20.68 4.59 11.33
N ALA A 359 20.74 4.93 10.05
CA ALA A 359 19.67 5.58 9.30
C ALA A 359 19.17 4.64 8.20
N ALA A 360 17.87 4.39 8.14
CA ALA A 360 17.25 3.51 7.15
C ALA A 360 16.17 4.27 6.36
N GLU A 361 16.31 4.26 5.04
CA GLU A 361 15.44 5.00 4.15
C GLU A 361 14.02 4.42 4.02
N GLY A 362 13.11 5.25 3.52
CA GLY A 362 11.77 4.87 3.12
C GLY A 362 11.68 4.36 1.67
N GLY A 363 10.76 3.43 1.45
CA GLY A 363 10.46 2.88 0.12
C GLY A 363 9.72 1.55 0.19
N GLY A 364 8.62 1.51 0.94
CA GLY A 364 7.76 0.33 1.09
C GLY A 364 8.43 -0.89 1.72
N ILE A 365 7.85 -2.06 1.48
CA ILE A 365 8.31 -3.33 2.07
C ILE A 365 9.76 -3.66 1.69
N HIS A 366 10.20 -3.26 0.49
CA HIS A 366 11.54 -3.56 0.00
C HIS A 366 12.60 -2.90 0.87
N SER A 367 12.43 -1.61 1.16
CA SER A 367 13.38 -0.84 1.98
C SER A 367 13.45 -1.38 3.40
N GLY A 368 12.29 -1.75 3.98
CA GLY A 368 12.26 -2.38 5.29
C GLY A 368 12.91 -3.76 5.33
N SER A 369 12.66 -4.58 4.31
CA SER A 369 13.28 -5.90 4.17
C SER A 369 14.79 -5.79 4.00
N TRP A 370 15.27 -4.82 3.21
CA TRP A 370 16.69 -4.56 3.02
C TRP A 370 17.35 -4.10 4.32
N ALA A 371 16.73 -3.18 5.07
CA ALA A 371 17.23 -2.73 6.36
C ALA A 371 17.36 -3.86 7.39
N ALA A 372 16.33 -4.69 7.52
CA ALA A 372 16.38 -5.86 8.40
C ALA A 372 17.46 -6.87 7.95
N HIS A 373 17.58 -7.11 6.64
CA HIS A 373 18.55 -8.05 6.07
C HIS A 373 20.00 -7.60 6.27
N VAL A 374 20.31 -6.33 5.98
CA VAL A 374 21.66 -5.76 6.17
C VAL A 374 22.10 -5.88 7.62
N LEU A 375 21.25 -5.50 8.58
CA LEU A 375 21.59 -5.59 10.00
C LEU A 375 21.76 -7.04 10.45
N GLY A 376 20.91 -7.95 9.96
CA GLY A 376 21.06 -9.38 10.19
C GLY A 376 22.37 -9.95 9.64
N LEU A 377 22.78 -9.54 8.44
CA LEU A 377 24.06 -9.93 7.85
C LEU A 377 25.24 -9.40 8.65
N ILE A 378 25.23 -8.09 9.01
CA ILE A 378 26.31 -7.46 9.76
C ILE A 378 26.52 -8.19 11.10
N GLU A 379 25.44 -8.48 11.82
CA GLU A 379 25.48 -9.23 13.08
C GLU A 379 26.07 -10.64 12.88
N ASP A 380 25.68 -11.36 11.82
CA ASP A 380 26.23 -12.68 11.50
C ASP A 380 27.73 -12.63 11.22
N LYS A 381 28.14 -11.68 10.37
CA LYS A 381 29.54 -11.52 9.98
C LYS A 381 30.39 -11.11 11.17
N TRP A 382 29.88 -10.23 12.03
CA TRP A 382 30.53 -9.84 13.28
C TRP A 382 30.80 -11.04 14.18
N ARG A 383 29.77 -11.83 14.48
CA ARG A 383 29.90 -13.05 15.30
C ARG A 383 30.91 -14.05 14.73
N LYS A 384 30.94 -14.23 13.40
CA LYS A 384 31.86 -15.17 12.73
C LYS A 384 33.31 -14.67 12.66
N THR A 385 33.52 -13.37 12.62
CA THR A 385 34.87 -12.78 12.48
C THR A 385 35.59 -12.58 13.81
N GLY A 386 34.87 -12.62 14.95
CA GLY A 386 35.46 -12.52 16.28
C GLY A 386 36.08 -11.14 16.57
N LEU A 387 35.62 -10.11 15.87
CA LEU A 387 35.98 -8.72 16.13
C LEU A 387 34.92 -8.11 17.07
N PRO A 388 35.31 -7.53 18.22
CA PRO A 388 36.63 -7.60 18.88
C PRO A 388 36.79 -8.87 19.74
N ALA A 389 38.02 -9.11 20.19
CA ALA A 389 38.43 -10.33 20.90
C ALA A 389 37.89 -10.47 22.35
N ASP A 390 37.12 -9.50 22.85
CA ASP A 390 36.58 -9.45 24.21
C ASP A 390 35.12 -9.94 24.30
N ALA A 391 34.81 -10.71 25.35
CA ALA A 391 33.50 -11.34 25.51
C ALA A 391 32.34 -10.33 25.72
N SER A 392 32.64 -9.09 26.17
CA SER A 392 31.70 -7.97 26.30
C SER A 392 31.09 -7.53 24.95
N SER A 393 31.75 -7.90 23.85
CA SER A 393 31.70 -7.28 22.52
C SER A 393 31.26 -8.25 21.41
N ALA A 394 30.78 -9.42 21.82
CA ALA A 394 30.42 -10.55 20.95
C ALA A 394 29.24 -10.29 19.97
N SER A 395 28.57 -9.13 20.06
CA SER A 395 27.41 -8.79 19.22
C SER A 395 27.51 -7.35 18.73
N PHE A 396 27.38 -7.16 17.42
CA PHE A 396 27.41 -5.84 16.79
C PHE A 396 26.26 -4.96 17.29
N ALA A 397 25.10 -5.57 17.53
CA ALA A 397 23.91 -4.92 18.05
C ALA A 397 24.14 -4.12 19.35
N LYS A 398 25.09 -4.54 20.21
CA LYS A 398 25.43 -3.81 21.45
C LYS A 398 26.03 -2.44 21.19
N HIS A 399 26.67 -2.25 20.04
CA HIS A 399 27.23 -0.96 19.65
C HIS A 399 26.18 -0.01 19.07
N ILE A 400 25.04 -0.53 18.62
CA ILE A 400 23.96 0.29 18.06
C ILE A 400 23.25 1.01 19.21
N VAL A 401 23.41 2.34 19.26
CA VAL A 401 22.81 3.18 20.31
C VAL A 401 21.54 3.89 19.86
N CYS A 402 21.41 4.12 18.55
CA CYS A 402 20.24 4.78 17.97
C CYS A 402 19.99 4.29 16.53
N VAL A 403 18.72 4.10 16.18
CA VAL A 403 18.26 3.84 14.82
C VAL A 403 17.20 4.87 14.41
N SER A 404 17.33 5.41 13.21
CA SER A 404 16.40 6.38 12.61
C SER A 404 15.83 5.78 11.35
N GLY A 405 14.50 5.69 11.27
CA GLY A 405 13.80 5.07 10.16
C GLY A 405 12.76 5.99 9.57
N VAL A 406 12.47 5.78 8.29
CA VAL A 406 11.38 6.47 7.58
C VAL A 406 10.58 5.44 6.82
N SER A 407 9.25 5.52 6.85
CA SER A 407 8.39 4.66 6.04
C SER A 407 8.75 3.17 6.17
N GLY A 408 8.99 2.49 5.04
CA GLY A 408 9.53 1.14 4.98
C GLY A 408 10.76 0.88 5.88
N GLY A 409 11.69 1.83 6.00
CA GLY A 409 12.85 1.72 6.89
C GLY A 409 12.46 1.68 8.38
N SER A 410 11.45 2.44 8.82
CA SER A 410 10.90 2.30 10.18
C SER A 410 10.28 0.93 10.40
N TYR A 411 9.56 0.42 9.41
CA TYR A 411 8.97 -0.92 9.44
C TYR A 411 10.04 -2.02 9.56
N GLY A 412 11.13 -1.94 8.81
CA GLY A 412 12.26 -2.88 8.92
C GLY A 412 13.00 -2.79 10.26
N LEU A 413 13.33 -1.56 10.69
CA LEU A 413 14.00 -1.30 11.96
C LEU A 413 13.15 -1.71 13.16
N MET A 414 11.82 -1.60 13.08
CA MET A 414 10.91 -2.10 14.11
C MET A 414 11.16 -3.58 14.37
N TYR A 415 11.20 -4.44 13.35
CA TYR A 415 11.47 -5.87 13.57
C TYR A 415 12.89 -6.14 14.06
N TRP A 416 13.88 -5.38 13.58
CA TRP A 416 15.24 -5.48 14.10
C TRP A 416 15.32 -5.19 15.59
N VAL A 417 14.78 -4.05 16.03
CA VAL A 417 14.79 -3.61 17.44
C VAL A 417 13.89 -4.48 18.32
N ASP A 418 12.82 -5.01 17.76
CA ASP A 418 11.93 -5.97 18.42
C ASP A 418 12.63 -7.30 18.74
N SER A 419 13.62 -7.70 17.93
CA SER A 419 14.40 -8.91 18.17
C SER A 419 15.36 -8.80 19.37
N TYR A 420 15.60 -7.59 19.90
CA TYR A 420 16.46 -7.38 21.06
C TYR A 420 15.83 -8.00 22.31
N GLY A 421 16.63 -8.79 23.01
CA GLY A 421 16.26 -9.33 24.30
C GLY A 421 16.99 -8.67 25.48
N ARG A 422 16.85 -9.28 26.66
CA ARG A 422 17.24 -8.66 27.94
C ARG A 422 18.74 -8.42 28.11
N LYS A 423 19.59 -8.99 27.24
CA LYS A 423 21.05 -8.89 27.29
C LYS A 423 21.66 -7.83 26.37
N GLY A 424 20.86 -6.93 25.78
CA GLY A 424 21.39 -5.80 25.01
C GLY A 424 21.71 -6.08 23.54
N GLY A 425 20.97 -6.99 22.90
CA GLY A 425 21.15 -7.38 21.49
C GLY A 425 20.09 -8.40 21.10
N PRO A 426 19.98 -8.81 19.81
CA PRO A 426 19.12 -9.92 19.41
C PRO A 426 19.46 -11.13 20.26
N ASP A 427 18.49 -11.73 20.96
CA ASP A 427 18.67 -12.69 22.07
C ASP A 427 19.67 -13.82 21.74
N ALA A 428 20.96 -13.53 21.88
CA ALA A 428 22.05 -14.43 21.50
C ALA A 428 22.29 -15.52 22.55
N GLY A 429 21.56 -15.45 23.67
CA GLY A 429 21.58 -16.48 24.71
C GLY A 429 20.55 -17.58 24.50
N ASP A 430 19.42 -17.29 23.85
CA ASP A 430 18.28 -18.22 23.73
C ASP A 430 17.94 -18.61 22.27
N TYR A 431 18.42 -17.84 21.27
CA TYR A 431 18.11 -18.09 19.86
C TYR A 431 19.36 -18.16 18.97
N ASP A 432 19.37 -19.12 18.03
CA ASP A 432 20.41 -19.25 17.02
C ASP A 432 20.32 -18.18 15.91
N PHE A 433 21.33 -18.13 15.04
CA PHE A 433 21.37 -17.19 13.91
C PHE A 433 20.17 -17.33 12.97
N GLY A 434 19.78 -18.56 12.65
CA GLY A 434 18.62 -18.84 11.79
C GLY A 434 17.33 -18.29 12.39
N THR A 435 17.24 -18.19 13.72
CA THR A 435 16.12 -17.59 14.42
C THR A 435 16.18 -16.07 14.38
N THR A 436 17.34 -15.43 14.53
CA THR A 436 17.48 -13.96 14.36
C THR A 436 17.04 -13.52 12.96
N ARG A 437 17.46 -14.24 11.90
CA ARG A 437 17.03 -13.98 10.53
C ARG A 437 15.51 -14.11 10.36
N ARG A 438 14.91 -15.12 10.97
CA ARG A 438 13.45 -15.33 10.97
C ARG A 438 12.69 -14.24 11.74
N LEU A 439 13.24 -13.80 12.88
CA LEU A 439 12.68 -12.74 13.73
C LEU A 439 12.78 -11.34 13.12
N THR A 440 13.60 -11.16 12.08
CA THR A 440 13.90 -9.85 11.48
C THR A 440 13.56 -9.84 10.00
N THR A 441 14.47 -10.34 9.15
CA THR A 441 14.35 -10.33 7.69
C THR A 441 13.08 -11.00 7.18
N GLU A 442 12.76 -12.22 7.64
CA GLU A 442 11.62 -12.96 7.10
C GLU A 442 10.28 -12.32 7.49
N ARG A 443 10.18 -11.76 8.72
CA ARG A 443 9.03 -10.93 9.12
C ARG A 443 8.93 -9.66 8.30
N ALA A 444 10.05 -8.98 8.03
CA ALA A 444 10.06 -7.78 7.19
C ALA A 444 9.61 -8.08 5.74
N MET A 445 9.88 -9.28 5.23
CA MET A 445 9.45 -9.71 3.89
C MET A 445 7.98 -10.18 3.81
N ARG A 446 7.27 -10.27 4.94
CA ARG A 446 5.88 -10.74 4.97
C ARG A 446 4.95 -9.74 4.28
N SER A 447 4.12 -10.26 3.37
CA SER A 447 3.13 -9.46 2.65
C SER A 447 2.04 -8.94 3.59
N SER A 448 1.70 -7.66 3.44
CA SER A 448 0.58 -7.01 4.15
C SER A 448 -0.30 -6.15 3.24
N LEU A 449 -0.08 -6.24 1.92
CA LEU A 449 -0.87 -5.53 0.90
C LEU A 449 -2.34 -5.99 0.87
N ALA A 450 -2.59 -7.27 1.11
CA ALA A 450 -3.94 -7.84 1.16
C ALA A 450 -4.77 -7.24 2.31
N ALA A 451 -4.19 -7.04 3.49
CA ALA A 451 -4.87 -6.41 4.62
C ALA A 451 -5.24 -4.95 4.34
N THR A 452 -4.36 -4.22 3.67
CA THR A 452 -4.63 -2.85 3.23
C THR A 452 -5.84 -2.81 2.27
N MET A 453 -5.88 -3.67 1.25
CA MET A 453 -7.01 -3.71 0.31
C MET A 453 -8.30 -4.25 0.93
N ARG A 454 -8.19 -5.17 1.89
CA ARG A 454 -9.32 -5.63 2.70
C ARG A 454 -9.93 -4.47 3.49
N GLY A 455 -9.10 -3.65 4.13
CA GLY A 455 -9.54 -2.45 4.85
C GLY A 455 -10.25 -1.46 3.93
N LEU A 456 -9.68 -1.22 2.76
CA LEU A 456 -10.27 -0.34 1.75
C LEU A 456 -11.67 -0.82 1.31
N LEU A 457 -11.81 -2.12 1.04
CA LEU A 457 -13.06 -2.71 0.54
C LEU A 457 -14.15 -2.81 1.62
N TYR A 458 -13.80 -3.22 2.84
CA TYR A 458 -14.79 -3.59 3.87
C TYR A 458 -15.01 -2.52 4.93
N HIS A 459 -14.09 -1.58 5.09
CA HIS A 459 -14.18 -0.52 6.11
C HIS A 459 -14.25 0.86 5.46
N ASP A 460 -13.22 1.25 4.72
CA ASP A 460 -13.04 2.63 4.28
C ASP A 460 -14.14 3.11 3.32
N ILE A 461 -14.54 2.27 2.35
CA ILE A 461 -15.60 2.64 1.40
C ILE A 461 -16.93 2.90 2.12
N TRP A 462 -17.23 2.14 3.18
CA TRP A 462 -18.48 2.25 3.91
C TRP A 462 -18.45 3.37 4.94
N GLN A 463 -17.32 3.59 5.59
CA GLN A 463 -17.08 4.79 6.39
C GLN A 463 -17.25 6.05 5.54
N THR A 464 -16.72 6.04 4.31
CA THR A 464 -16.82 7.17 3.40
C THR A 464 -18.25 7.39 2.92
N PHE A 465 -18.92 6.39 2.35
CA PHE A 465 -20.20 6.57 1.64
C PHE A 465 -21.46 6.32 2.48
N ALA A 466 -21.34 5.76 3.68
CA ALA A 466 -22.43 5.62 4.64
C ALA A 466 -22.04 6.18 6.02
N PRO A 467 -21.61 7.44 6.12
CA PRO A 467 -21.00 8.00 7.33
C PRO A 467 -21.99 8.25 8.48
N PHE A 468 -23.29 8.00 8.24
CA PHE A 468 -24.36 8.07 9.23
C PHE A 468 -24.60 6.74 9.95
N LEU A 469 -23.93 5.66 9.55
CA LEU A 469 -23.95 4.39 10.26
C LEU A 469 -22.88 4.40 11.37
N PRO A 470 -23.14 3.77 12.53
CA PRO A 470 -22.22 3.74 13.66
C PRO A 470 -21.07 2.77 13.40
N TRP A 471 -20.14 3.15 12.53
CA TRP A 471 -18.93 2.38 12.27
C TRP A 471 -18.04 2.35 13.53
N ALA A 472 -17.47 1.19 13.83
CA ALA A 472 -16.52 1.06 14.93
C ALA A 472 -15.30 1.97 14.67
N PRO A 473 -14.97 2.91 15.57
CA PRO A 473 -13.73 3.69 15.46
C PRO A 473 -12.50 2.78 15.41
N GLY A 474 -11.50 3.16 14.62
CA GLY A 474 -10.21 2.47 14.59
C GLY A 474 -10.20 1.12 13.84
N GLN A 475 -11.22 0.84 13.01
CA GLN A 475 -11.18 -0.25 12.03
C GLN A 475 -11.10 0.33 10.62
N ASP A 476 -9.90 0.44 10.07
CA ASP A 476 -9.64 0.95 8.73
C ASP A 476 -8.47 0.20 8.07
N ARG A 477 -8.09 0.58 6.84
CA ARG A 477 -6.95 -0.06 6.17
C ARG A 477 -5.60 0.11 6.89
N GLY A 478 -5.41 1.17 7.69
CA GLY A 478 -4.24 1.37 8.52
C GLY A 478 -4.23 0.47 9.76
N SER A 479 -5.38 0.28 10.42
CA SER A 479 -5.49 -0.62 11.57
C SER A 479 -5.27 -2.09 11.20
N LEU A 480 -5.81 -2.54 10.06
CA LEU A 480 -5.58 -3.90 9.57
C LEU A 480 -4.11 -4.12 9.14
N LEU A 481 -3.45 -3.08 8.64
CA LEU A 481 -2.02 -3.11 8.36
C LEU A 481 -1.20 -3.30 9.66
N GLU A 482 -1.54 -2.57 10.72
CA GLU A 482 -0.92 -2.75 12.05
C GLU A 482 -1.15 -4.17 12.60
N GLU A 483 -2.34 -4.74 12.42
CA GLU A 483 -2.66 -6.09 12.86
C GLU A 483 -1.77 -7.14 12.16
N GLU A 484 -1.62 -7.06 10.84
CA GLU A 484 -0.70 -7.95 10.10
C GLU A 484 0.75 -7.82 10.54
N TRP A 485 1.23 -6.60 10.77
CA TRP A 485 2.61 -6.37 11.21
C TRP A 485 2.87 -6.84 12.65
N ALA A 486 1.83 -6.86 13.48
CA ALA A 486 1.92 -7.32 14.85
C ALA A 486 1.89 -8.85 14.98
N LEU A 487 1.58 -9.58 13.91
CA LEU A 487 1.49 -11.04 13.97
C LEU A 487 2.83 -11.67 14.40
N PRO A 488 2.78 -12.69 15.26
CA PRO A 488 3.98 -13.37 15.72
C PRO A 488 4.65 -14.11 14.55
N PRO A 489 5.97 -14.33 14.62
CA PRO A 489 6.67 -15.20 13.69
C PRO A 489 6.13 -16.64 13.79
N GLU A 490 5.96 -17.30 12.65
CA GLU A 490 5.52 -18.70 12.63
C GLU A 490 6.61 -19.64 13.14
N GLY A 491 6.24 -20.58 14.00
CA GLY A 491 7.13 -21.66 14.43
C GLY A 491 8.28 -21.26 15.36
N ILE A 492 8.25 -20.04 15.93
CA ILE A 492 9.29 -19.54 16.85
C ILE A 492 8.64 -19.12 18.17
N PRO A 493 9.07 -19.64 19.33
CA PRO A 493 8.67 -19.10 20.63
C PRO A 493 9.03 -17.61 20.67
N TYR A 494 8.05 -16.75 20.87
CA TYR A 494 8.22 -15.30 20.75
C TYR A 494 7.82 -14.61 22.06
N SER A 495 8.75 -13.86 22.65
CA SER A 495 8.59 -13.21 23.94
C SER A 495 7.83 -11.89 23.79
N GLY A 496 6.51 -11.98 23.99
CA GLY A 496 5.59 -10.83 24.01
C GLY A 496 5.24 -10.32 22.61
N PRO A 497 3.96 -10.30 22.22
CA PRO A 497 3.57 -9.88 20.88
C PRO A 497 3.85 -8.40 20.63
N LEU A 498 4.21 -8.02 19.39
CA LEU A 498 4.38 -6.60 18.99
C LEU A 498 3.13 -5.76 19.27
N SER A 499 1.95 -6.40 19.32
CA SER A 499 0.67 -5.75 19.65
C SER A 499 0.62 -5.18 21.08
N GLU A 500 1.49 -5.64 21.99
CA GLU A 500 1.57 -5.20 23.39
C GLU A 500 2.74 -4.24 23.66
N LYS A 501 3.66 -4.08 22.70
CA LYS A 501 4.87 -3.24 22.88
C LYS A 501 4.57 -1.77 22.57
N THR A 502 4.96 -0.88 23.48
CA THR A 502 4.60 0.55 23.46
C THR A 502 5.83 1.45 23.32
N LEU A 503 5.63 2.69 22.86
CA LEU A 503 6.72 3.65 22.70
C LEU A 503 7.35 4.01 24.04
N SER A 504 6.55 4.17 25.10
CA SER A 504 7.08 4.40 26.45
C SER A 504 7.90 3.20 26.98
N ALA A 505 7.45 1.96 26.74
CA ALA A 505 8.21 0.77 27.16
C ALA A 505 9.58 0.71 26.46
N TRP A 506 9.64 0.99 25.15
CA TRP A 506 10.92 1.05 24.44
C TRP A 506 11.78 2.26 24.84
N ARG A 507 11.20 3.33 25.39
CA ARG A 507 11.92 4.45 26.00
C ARG A 507 12.64 4.03 27.28
N GLU A 508 11.95 3.32 28.16
CA GLU A 508 12.58 2.77 29.36
C GLU A 508 13.67 1.75 29.00
N ASP A 509 13.43 0.90 28.00
CA ASP A 509 14.44 -0.04 27.51
C ASP A 509 15.66 0.67 26.89
N ALA A 510 15.46 1.77 26.15
CA ALA A 510 16.56 2.57 25.59
C ALA A 510 17.37 3.24 26.71
N LYS A 511 16.71 3.78 27.73
CA LYS A 511 17.35 4.35 28.93
C LYS A 511 18.14 3.30 29.71
N ALA A 512 17.61 2.08 29.81
CA ALA A 512 18.27 0.93 30.41
C ALA A 512 19.32 0.27 29.48
N ARG A 513 19.48 0.77 28.25
CA ARG A 513 20.36 0.21 27.20
C ARG A 513 20.10 -1.28 26.88
N ILE A 514 18.85 -1.71 27.02
CA ILE A 514 18.40 -3.05 26.62
C ILE A 514 18.27 -3.13 25.09
N ARG A 515 17.85 -2.03 24.45
CA ARG A 515 17.72 -1.90 23.00
C ARG A 515 18.11 -0.48 22.56
N PRO A 516 18.49 -0.25 21.30
CA PRO A 516 18.82 1.10 20.82
C PRO A 516 17.63 2.04 20.94
N ALA A 517 17.92 3.33 21.04
CA ALA A 517 16.89 4.34 20.83
C ALA A 517 16.35 4.26 19.40
N VAL A 518 15.07 4.56 19.21
CA VAL A 518 14.40 4.59 17.90
C VAL A 518 13.90 5.98 17.61
N LEU A 519 14.02 6.39 16.35
CA LEU A 519 13.49 7.62 15.78
C LEU A 519 12.65 7.24 14.56
N PHE A 520 11.34 7.04 14.72
CA PHE A 520 10.45 6.76 13.59
C PHE A 520 9.80 8.04 13.09
N ASN A 521 10.14 8.42 11.86
CA ASN A 521 9.85 9.74 11.31
C ASN A 521 8.51 9.79 10.59
N SER A 522 7.67 10.76 10.96
CA SER A 522 6.41 11.09 10.32
C SER A 522 6.35 12.61 10.07
N MET A 523 5.31 13.08 9.39
CA MET A 523 5.08 14.50 9.16
C MET A 523 3.63 14.84 9.50
N ASN A 524 3.42 15.99 10.13
CA ASN A 524 2.11 16.58 10.27
C ASN A 524 1.69 17.20 8.93
N ALA A 525 0.65 16.64 8.30
CA ALA A 525 0.15 17.07 7.01
C ALA A 525 -0.47 18.47 7.03
N ASP A 526 -0.93 18.94 8.20
CA ASP A 526 -1.64 20.22 8.33
C ASP A 526 -0.69 21.42 8.30
N ASN A 527 0.57 21.24 8.73
CA ASN A 527 1.55 22.32 8.83
C ASN A 527 2.96 21.98 8.28
N GLY A 528 3.17 20.76 7.78
CA GLY A 528 4.45 20.28 7.25
C GLY A 528 5.52 20.01 8.30
N GLN A 529 5.19 20.09 9.60
CA GLN A 529 6.17 19.91 10.67
C GLN A 529 6.55 18.43 10.81
N PRO A 530 7.85 18.10 11.00
CA PRO A 530 8.25 16.74 11.33
C PRO A 530 7.71 16.31 12.70
N VAL A 531 7.26 15.06 12.77
CA VAL A 531 6.78 14.40 13.99
C VAL A 531 7.53 13.08 14.13
N VAL A 532 8.38 12.96 15.13
CA VAL A 532 9.23 11.79 15.35
C VAL A 532 8.74 11.03 16.57
N PHE A 533 8.39 9.76 16.38
CA PHE A 533 8.14 8.84 17.49
C PHE A 533 9.49 8.39 18.04
N ALA A 534 9.93 9.07 19.10
CA ALA A 534 11.26 8.93 19.67
C ALA A 534 11.23 8.25 21.05
N THR A 535 12.25 7.42 21.31
CA THR A 535 12.54 6.83 22.63
C THR A 535 13.72 7.50 23.34
N THR A 536 14.14 8.65 22.84
CA THR A 536 15.25 9.46 23.33
C THR A 536 14.96 10.94 23.06
N SER A 537 15.67 11.82 23.75
CA SER A 537 15.58 13.27 23.57
C SER A 537 16.01 13.71 22.17
N LEU A 538 15.17 14.53 21.52
CA LEU A 538 15.43 15.18 20.22
C LEU A 538 15.66 16.70 20.32
N GLY A 539 16.15 17.15 21.47
CA GLY A 539 16.47 18.55 21.71
C GLY A 539 16.27 18.97 23.16
N THR A 540 16.49 20.25 23.41
CA THR A 540 16.32 20.93 24.69
C THR A 540 14.87 21.41 24.89
N VAL A 541 14.58 21.95 26.09
CA VAL A 541 13.25 22.47 26.47
C VAL A 541 12.77 23.62 25.56
N ASP A 542 13.74 24.40 25.06
CA ASP A 542 13.50 25.60 24.27
C ASP A 542 13.27 25.33 22.77
N ASP A 543 13.49 24.08 22.32
CA ASP A 543 13.39 23.72 20.90
C ASP A 543 11.93 23.59 20.45
N LYS A 544 11.29 24.74 20.19
CA LYS A 544 9.96 24.83 19.59
C LYS A 544 10.05 25.16 18.09
N PRO A 545 9.21 24.52 17.24
CA PRO A 545 8.20 23.54 17.61
C PRO A 545 8.81 22.15 17.90
N TYR A 546 8.20 21.39 18.82
CA TYR A 546 8.75 20.10 19.26
C TYR A 546 8.64 19.05 18.16
N TRP A 547 9.74 18.39 17.81
CA TRP A 547 9.71 17.27 16.84
C TRP A 547 9.21 15.96 17.46
N SER A 548 9.47 15.70 18.74
CA SER A 548 9.09 14.43 19.39
C SER A 548 7.58 14.35 19.63
N TYR A 549 6.95 13.24 19.20
CA TYR A 549 5.53 12.93 19.46
C TYR A 549 5.21 13.03 20.96
N SER A 550 6.07 12.44 21.81
CA SER A 550 5.89 12.40 23.27
C SER A 550 5.93 13.79 23.90
N ARG A 551 6.64 14.75 23.30
CA ARG A 551 6.65 16.15 23.79
C ARG A 551 5.46 16.95 23.28
N GLN A 552 5.01 16.68 22.05
CA GLN A 552 3.76 17.22 21.54
C GLN A 552 2.56 16.70 22.35
N ARG A 553 2.65 15.44 22.81
CA ARG A 553 1.61 14.68 23.51
C ARG A 553 2.14 14.01 24.79
N PRO A 554 2.45 14.77 25.85
CA PRO A 554 3.10 14.25 27.06
C PRO A 554 2.25 13.29 27.89
N ASN A 555 0.95 13.22 27.61
CA ASN A 555 -0.02 12.38 28.34
C ASN A 555 -0.58 11.27 27.47
N GLU A 556 0.10 10.90 26.39
CA GLU A 556 -0.34 9.86 25.48
C GLU A 556 0.79 8.88 25.20
N ASP A 557 0.41 7.63 24.95
CA ASP A 557 1.33 6.62 24.44
C ASP A 557 0.67 5.84 23.30
N VAL A 558 1.52 5.20 22.51
CA VAL A 558 1.14 4.48 21.30
C VAL A 558 1.88 3.14 21.25
N ARG A 559 1.33 2.19 20.50
CA ARG A 559 2.07 0.96 20.20
C ARG A 559 3.24 1.27 19.27
N ILE A 560 4.30 0.47 19.36
CA ILE A 560 5.45 0.58 18.46
C ILE A 560 5.05 0.34 17.01
N VAL A 561 4.17 -0.62 16.76
CA VAL A 561 3.64 -0.88 15.41
C VAL A 561 2.87 0.33 14.86
N THR A 562 2.15 1.05 15.74
CA THR A 562 1.44 2.28 15.39
C THR A 562 2.42 3.41 15.04
N ALA A 563 3.50 3.57 15.80
CA ALA A 563 4.57 4.52 15.50
C ALA A 563 5.23 4.23 14.13
N ALA A 564 5.56 2.96 13.85
CA ALA A 564 6.11 2.54 12.57
C ALA A 564 5.12 2.76 11.41
N ARG A 565 3.82 2.48 11.62
CA ARG A 565 2.77 2.69 10.61
C ARG A 565 2.50 4.17 10.35
N CYS A 566 2.54 5.04 11.35
CA CYS A 566 2.51 6.51 11.17
C CYS A 566 3.66 6.98 10.29
N SER A 567 4.87 6.48 10.55
CA SER A 567 6.05 6.77 9.73
C SER A 567 5.90 6.29 8.27
N ALA A 568 5.12 5.22 8.05
CA ALA A 568 4.86 4.60 6.75
C ALA A 568 3.46 4.88 6.17
N SER A 569 2.82 5.97 6.59
CA SER A 569 1.49 6.36 6.12
C SER A 569 1.54 7.04 4.75
N PHE A 570 2.08 6.35 3.73
CA PHE A 570 2.18 6.86 2.36
C PHE A 570 0.78 7.00 1.76
N PRO A 571 0.37 8.20 1.31
CA PRO A 571 -0.91 8.43 0.69
C PRO A 571 -1.18 7.46 -0.46
N PHE A 572 -2.46 7.20 -0.71
CA PHE A 572 -2.98 6.18 -1.63
C PHE A 572 -2.84 4.72 -1.17
N VAL A 573 -1.88 4.40 -0.30
CA VAL A 573 -1.75 3.05 0.29
C VAL A 573 -2.33 3.03 1.69
N CYS A 574 -1.87 3.92 2.57
CA CYS A 574 -2.31 4.04 3.95
C CYS A 574 -2.95 5.43 4.15
N PRO A 575 -3.98 5.59 5.00
CA PRO A 575 -4.59 6.90 5.23
C PRO A 575 -3.67 7.81 6.06
N ALA A 576 -3.82 9.12 5.86
CA ALA A 576 -3.39 10.09 6.88
C ALA A 576 -4.25 9.87 8.13
N ALA A 577 -3.64 9.79 9.31
CA ALA A 577 -4.34 9.38 10.52
C ALA A 577 -4.04 10.30 11.72
N SER A 578 -5.04 10.44 12.60
CA SER A 578 -4.95 11.21 13.84
C SER A 578 -4.97 10.29 15.06
N PRO A 579 -4.42 10.72 16.21
CA PRO A 579 -4.62 10.02 17.47
C PRO A 579 -6.11 9.86 17.81
N GLU A 580 -6.53 8.75 18.41
CA GLU A 580 -7.94 8.59 18.86
C GLU A 580 -8.33 9.58 19.96
N THR A 581 -7.36 9.98 20.79
CA THR A 581 -7.47 11.00 21.83
C THR A 581 -7.77 12.40 21.29
N ASP A 582 -7.58 12.62 19.99
CA ASP A 582 -7.82 13.92 19.36
C ASP A 582 -9.30 14.23 19.15
N LYS A 583 -9.60 15.52 19.29
CA LYS A 583 -10.82 16.08 18.70
C LYS A 583 -10.71 15.93 17.19
N ALA A 584 -11.84 15.67 16.54
CA ALA A 584 -11.87 15.49 15.10
C ALA A 584 -11.20 16.67 14.37
N GLY A 585 -10.17 16.41 13.55
CA GLY A 585 -9.52 17.37 12.67
C GLY A 585 -8.37 18.21 13.27
N THR A 586 -7.67 17.76 14.31
CA THR A 586 -6.61 18.57 14.96
C THR A 586 -5.16 18.24 14.58
N THR A 587 -4.85 17.02 14.14
CA THR A 587 -3.50 16.63 13.73
C THR A 587 -3.56 15.43 12.80
N HIS A 588 -3.10 15.55 11.56
CA HIS A 588 -3.04 14.43 10.62
C HIS A 588 -1.60 14.03 10.33
N LEU A 589 -1.23 12.79 10.66
CA LEU A 589 0.10 12.25 10.41
C LEU A 589 0.15 11.52 9.07
N VAL A 590 1.19 11.79 8.30
CA VAL A 590 1.52 11.13 7.03
C VAL A 590 2.95 10.60 7.05
N ASP A 591 3.32 9.88 5.99
CA ASP A 591 4.65 9.31 5.80
C ASP A 591 5.78 10.32 6.04
N GLY A 592 6.82 9.91 6.76
CA GLY A 592 7.99 10.77 7.02
C GLY A 592 8.79 11.14 5.77
N GLY A 593 8.65 10.36 4.70
CA GLY A 593 9.35 10.59 3.42
C GLY A 593 8.93 11.86 2.69
N TYR A 594 7.82 12.50 3.09
CA TYR A 594 7.52 13.87 2.64
C TYR A 594 8.52 14.89 3.17
N TYR A 595 9.03 14.68 4.38
CA TYR A 595 9.99 15.56 5.03
C TYR A 595 11.43 15.11 4.76
N ASP A 596 11.75 13.87 5.12
CA ASP A 596 13.07 13.26 4.95
C ASP A 596 12.92 11.76 4.69
N ASN A 597 13.25 11.29 3.49
CA ASN A 597 13.14 9.89 3.10
C ASN A 597 14.30 9.03 3.59
N TYR A 598 15.43 9.61 4.04
CA TYR A 598 16.63 8.84 4.39
C TYR A 598 16.80 8.66 5.90
N GLY A 599 16.00 9.35 6.72
CA GLY A 599 16.07 9.31 8.18
C GLY A 599 17.30 10.02 8.76
N VAL A 600 18.04 10.73 7.90
CA VAL A 600 19.27 11.44 8.24
C VAL A 600 18.95 12.75 8.96
N ALA A 601 17.86 13.44 8.64
CA ALA A 601 17.53 14.72 9.26
C ALA A 601 17.24 14.57 10.76
N SER A 602 16.43 13.57 11.14
CA SER A 602 16.16 13.29 12.57
C SER A 602 17.39 12.77 13.31
N LEU A 603 18.22 11.95 12.65
CA LEU A 603 19.47 11.49 13.22
C LEU A 603 20.46 12.66 13.40
N ASN A 604 20.54 13.55 12.43
CA ASN A 604 21.36 14.76 12.45
C ASN A 604 20.95 15.67 13.59
N ARG A 605 19.65 15.87 13.78
CA ARG A 605 19.09 16.60 14.93
C ARG A 605 19.47 15.95 16.27
N TRP A 606 19.37 14.62 16.36
CA TRP A 606 19.75 13.86 17.55
C TRP A 606 21.24 14.01 17.88
N LEU A 607 22.13 13.83 16.89
CA LEU A 607 23.58 14.02 17.03
C LEU A 607 23.96 15.48 17.33
N SER A 608 23.27 16.44 16.72
CA SER A 608 23.44 17.87 17.01
C SER A 608 23.08 18.22 18.45
N THR A 609 22.10 17.51 19.04
CA THR A 609 21.75 17.64 20.45
C THR A 609 22.88 17.14 21.34
N ALA A 610 23.51 16.00 20.99
CA ALA A 610 24.69 15.52 21.71
C ALA A 610 25.87 16.50 21.60
N ALA A 611 26.16 17.00 20.39
CA ALA A 611 27.23 17.96 20.15
C ALA A 611 27.06 19.23 21.00
N LYS A 612 25.84 19.78 21.05
CA LYS A 612 25.52 20.94 21.88
C LYS A 612 25.79 20.67 23.38
N ILE A 613 25.35 19.52 23.90
CA ILE A 613 25.61 19.14 25.30
C ILE A 613 27.12 19.06 25.58
N TYR A 614 27.89 18.49 24.66
CA TYR A 614 29.35 18.41 24.80
C TYR A 614 30.02 19.78 24.79
N GLU A 615 29.57 20.69 23.91
CA GLU A 615 30.04 22.08 23.84
C GLU A 615 29.72 22.83 25.13
N ASP A 616 28.47 22.75 25.61
CA ASP A 616 28.02 23.41 26.83
C ASP A 616 28.81 22.94 28.06
N GLU A 617 29.03 21.62 28.20
CA GLU A 617 29.85 21.05 29.28
C GLU A 617 31.33 21.47 29.18
N ALA A 618 31.87 21.57 27.96
CA ALA A 618 33.25 22.02 27.74
C ALA A 618 33.42 23.51 28.07
N GLU A 619 32.45 24.34 27.71
CA GLU A 619 32.42 25.75 28.09
C GLU A 619 32.31 25.94 29.61
N GLU A 620 31.44 25.18 30.26
CA GLU A 620 31.27 25.22 31.72
C GLU A 620 32.56 24.82 32.44
N ALA A 621 33.18 23.72 32.01
CA ALA A 621 34.46 23.26 32.54
C ALA A 621 35.57 24.32 32.36
N LYS A 622 35.61 24.99 31.20
CA LYS A 622 36.52 26.11 30.92
C LYS A 622 36.26 27.31 31.83
N LYS A 623 34.99 27.69 32.04
CA LYS A 623 34.59 28.79 32.93
C LYS A 623 34.99 28.52 34.38
N LEU A 624 34.87 27.25 34.82
CA LEU A 624 35.22 26.80 36.17
C LEU A 624 36.70 26.42 36.33
N ASN A 625 37.50 26.48 35.25
CA ASN A 625 38.90 26.05 35.21
C ASN A 625 39.11 24.61 35.75
N VAL A 626 38.20 23.70 35.40
CA VAL A 626 38.25 22.28 35.74
C VAL A 626 38.33 21.43 34.47
N PRO A 627 38.89 20.21 34.51
CA PRO A 627 38.83 19.31 33.36
C PRO A 627 37.37 18.89 33.10
N VAL A 628 37.05 18.68 31.81
CA VAL A 628 35.74 18.15 31.39
C VAL A 628 35.51 16.79 32.05
N ARG A 629 34.47 16.69 32.88
CA ARG A 629 34.17 15.48 33.67
C ARG A 629 33.85 14.26 32.82
N ARG A 630 33.20 14.44 31.66
CA ARG A 630 32.73 13.36 30.78
C ARG A 630 33.14 13.66 29.34
N LYS A 631 34.10 12.92 28.81
CA LYS A 631 34.56 13.10 27.43
C LYS A 631 33.53 12.56 26.43
N PRO A 632 33.45 13.11 25.21
CA PRO A 632 32.70 12.50 24.12
C PRO A 632 33.35 11.17 23.69
N PRO A 633 32.63 10.30 22.93
CA PRO A 633 33.23 9.09 22.38
C PRO A 633 34.36 9.43 21.39
N GLY A 634 35.41 8.62 21.33
CA GLY A 634 36.52 8.84 20.40
C GLY A 634 36.14 8.57 18.94
N HIS A 635 35.23 7.63 18.72
CA HIS A 635 34.79 7.19 17.39
C HIS A 635 33.26 7.18 17.30
N LEU A 636 32.72 7.40 16.11
CA LEU A 636 31.29 7.26 15.81
C LEU A 636 31.12 6.64 14.43
N LEU A 637 30.43 5.51 14.36
CA LEU A 637 30.05 4.91 13.08
C LEU A 637 28.61 5.27 12.73
N VAL A 638 28.43 5.88 11.57
CA VAL A 638 27.11 6.15 10.98
C VAL A 638 26.87 5.15 9.86
N ILE A 639 25.87 4.29 10.04
CA ILE A 639 25.40 3.36 9.02
C ILE A 639 24.22 4.00 8.31
N GLN A 640 24.27 4.10 6.98
CA GLN A 640 23.14 4.47 6.15
C GLN A 640 22.73 3.29 5.29
N ILE A 641 21.47 2.88 5.40
CA ILE A 641 20.90 1.80 4.58
C ILE A 641 19.99 2.46 3.54
N ARG A 642 20.38 2.33 2.27
CA ARG A 642 19.69 2.90 1.11
C ARG A 642 19.24 1.79 0.18
N ALA A 643 17.93 1.55 0.06
CA ALA A 643 17.34 0.57 -0.84
C ALA A 643 16.92 1.17 -2.18
N SER A 644 16.88 2.49 -2.32
CA SER A 644 16.65 3.25 -3.52
C SER A 644 17.99 3.48 -4.16
N SER A 645 18.12 3.16 -5.45
CA SER A 645 19.34 3.50 -6.14
C SER A 645 19.45 5.03 -6.20
N ASP A 646 20.65 5.56 -5.94
CA ASP A 646 21.03 6.94 -6.28
C ASP A 646 20.80 7.24 -7.79
N SER A 647 20.39 6.23 -8.58
CA SER A 647 19.84 6.32 -9.92
C SER A 647 18.37 6.79 -10.00
N LEU A 648 17.88 7.63 -9.08
CA LEU A 648 16.85 8.62 -9.49
C LEU A 648 17.44 9.73 -10.36
N PHE A 649 18.77 9.71 -10.53
CA PHE A 649 19.53 10.45 -11.52
C PHE A 649 20.07 9.59 -12.69
N PRO A 650 19.34 8.64 -13.33
CA PRO A 650 19.81 8.11 -14.60
C PRO A 650 19.90 9.26 -15.62
N GLN A 651 19.05 10.28 -15.48
CA GLN A 651 18.97 11.44 -16.37
C GLN A 651 20.19 12.36 -16.25
N LEU A 652 20.79 12.55 -15.06
CA LEU A 652 22.04 13.33 -14.95
C LEU A 652 23.27 12.55 -15.42
N GLN A 653 23.21 11.22 -15.43
CA GLN A 653 24.30 10.35 -15.92
C GLN A 653 24.12 9.94 -17.38
N ASN A 654 22.95 10.16 -17.98
CA ASN A 654 22.67 9.90 -19.38
C ASN A 654 22.92 11.19 -20.20
N PRO A 655 23.97 11.26 -21.03
CA PRO A 655 24.28 12.45 -21.82
C PRO A 655 23.17 12.84 -22.83
N ASP A 656 22.21 11.96 -23.11
CA ASP A 656 21.06 12.19 -24.01
C ASP A 656 19.75 12.54 -23.30
N TRP A 657 19.76 12.91 -22.01
CA TRP A 657 18.54 13.28 -21.27
C TRP A 657 17.77 14.43 -21.94
N GLU A 658 18.47 15.36 -22.59
CA GLU A 658 17.88 16.45 -23.39
C GLU A 658 17.05 15.92 -24.58
N LYS A 659 17.38 14.74 -25.12
CA LYS A 659 16.70 14.12 -26.28
C LYS A 659 15.48 13.28 -25.89
N THR A 660 15.30 12.97 -24.61
CA THR A 660 14.20 12.12 -24.10
C THR A 660 13.11 12.91 -23.35
N GLY A 661 13.19 14.24 -23.37
CA GLY A 661 12.23 15.14 -22.77
C GLY A 661 10.80 14.89 -23.27
N LYS A 662 9.90 14.51 -22.36
CA LYS A 662 8.47 14.38 -22.68
C LYS A 662 7.86 15.78 -22.78
N THR A 663 7.11 16.06 -23.84
CA THR A 663 6.44 17.34 -24.06
C THR A 663 4.92 17.17 -24.18
N GLY A 664 4.18 18.29 -24.13
CA GLY A 664 2.73 18.32 -24.36
C GLY A 664 1.85 18.25 -23.11
N PHE A 665 0.53 18.32 -23.32
CA PHE A 665 -0.46 18.45 -22.26
C PHE A 665 -0.46 17.29 -21.25
N LEU A 666 -0.32 16.05 -21.72
CA LEU A 666 -0.27 14.88 -20.82
C LEU A 666 0.94 14.92 -19.90
N TYR A 667 2.09 15.40 -20.39
CA TYR A 667 3.24 15.61 -19.53
C TYR A 667 2.98 16.74 -18.52
N GLN A 668 2.42 17.88 -18.94
CA GLN A 668 2.06 18.97 -18.02
C GLN A 668 1.05 18.52 -16.93
N ALA A 669 0.08 17.69 -17.27
CA ALA A 669 -0.89 17.14 -16.32
C ALA A 669 -0.28 16.13 -15.32
N THR A 670 0.82 15.47 -15.69
CA THR A 670 1.50 14.48 -14.86
C THR A 670 2.77 15.00 -14.19
N ALA A 671 3.32 16.12 -14.65
CA ALA A 671 4.56 16.73 -14.16
C ALA A 671 4.54 17.07 -12.66
N PRO A 672 3.45 17.60 -12.05
CA PRO A 672 3.41 17.82 -10.60
C PRO A 672 3.57 16.52 -9.80
N ILE A 673 2.97 15.42 -10.27
CA ILE A 673 3.07 14.11 -9.62
C ILE A 673 4.50 13.58 -9.74
N PHE A 674 5.09 13.63 -10.94
CA PHE A 674 6.49 13.24 -11.14
C PHE A 674 7.46 14.11 -10.35
N GLY A 675 7.22 15.42 -10.27
CA GLY A 675 8.02 16.35 -9.47
C GLY A 675 8.00 16.01 -7.99
N LEU A 676 6.81 15.74 -7.42
CA LEU A 676 6.66 15.31 -6.03
C LEU A 676 7.39 13.97 -5.75
N VAL A 677 7.25 13.00 -6.65
CA VAL A 677 7.94 11.69 -6.50
C VAL A 677 9.46 11.84 -6.63
N ASN A 678 9.95 12.66 -7.56
CA ASN A 678 11.38 12.87 -7.77
C ASN A 678 12.03 13.70 -6.65
N MET A 679 11.30 14.67 -6.08
CA MET A 679 11.77 15.49 -4.94
C MET A 679 12.10 14.62 -3.73
N ARG A 680 11.30 13.58 -3.48
CA ARG A 680 11.49 12.63 -2.36
C ARG A 680 12.84 11.88 -2.42
N GLY A 681 13.44 11.73 -3.59
CA GLY A 681 14.79 11.18 -3.72
C GLY A 681 15.83 12.28 -3.84
N ALA A 682 16.02 12.73 -5.08
CA ALA A 682 17.10 13.62 -5.50
C ALA A 682 17.32 14.87 -4.62
N ALA A 683 16.24 15.62 -4.34
CA ALA A 683 16.35 16.87 -3.60
C ALA A 683 16.68 16.63 -2.12
N GLN A 684 16.06 15.59 -1.53
CA GLN A 684 16.30 15.22 -0.14
C GLN A 684 17.70 14.63 0.07
N THR A 685 18.22 13.81 -0.85
CA THR A 685 19.62 13.33 -0.77
C THR A 685 20.60 14.49 -0.75
N TRP A 686 20.43 15.44 -1.67
CA TRP A 686 21.31 16.60 -1.75
C TRP A 686 21.30 17.44 -0.47
N HIS A 687 20.10 17.72 0.06
CA HIS A 687 19.96 18.48 1.30
C HIS A 687 20.57 17.73 2.50
N ASN A 688 20.24 16.45 2.65
CA ASN A 688 20.75 15.60 3.72
C ASN A 688 22.27 15.47 3.68
N ASP A 689 22.88 15.32 2.51
CA ASP A 689 24.34 15.20 2.39
C ASP A 689 25.05 16.51 2.81
N GLN A 690 24.47 17.69 2.50
CA GLN A 690 25.02 18.99 2.95
C GLN A 690 24.91 19.17 4.46
N GLU A 691 23.75 18.88 5.04
CA GLU A 691 23.54 18.99 6.47
C GLU A 691 24.41 17.99 7.24
N TYR A 692 24.49 16.75 6.76
CA TYR A 692 25.32 15.70 7.34
C TYR A 692 26.81 16.07 7.31
N THR A 693 27.30 16.60 6.19
CA THR A 693 28.70 17.07 6.09
C THR A 693 29.00 18.16 7.11
N SER A 694 28.06 19.07 7.35
CA SER A 694 28.21 20.13 8.35
C SER A 694 28.23 19.58 9.78
N LEU A 695 27.39 18.59 10.08
CA LEU A 695 27.40 17.90 11.36
C LEU A 695 28.72 17.14 11.60
N VAL A 696 29.21 16.40 10.60
CA VAL A 696 30.46 15.65 10.72
C VAL A 696 31.60 16.59 11.13
N LYS A 697 31.74 17.73 10.46
CA LYS A 697 32.74 18.76 10.83
C LYS A 697 32.59 19.25 12.26
N ARG A 698 31.35 19.43 12.72
CA ARG A 698 31.06 19.85 14.11
C ARG A 698 31.46 18.78 15.12
N LEU A 699 31.18 17.51 14.84
CA LEU A 699 31.57 16.39 15.71
C LEU A 699 33.08 16.17 15.72
N GLU A 700 33.75 16.31 14.58
CA GLU A 700 35.22 16.22 14.48
C GLU A 700 35.91 17.34 15.26
N ALA A 701 35.33 18.55 15.29
CA ALA A 701 35.82 19.65 16.14
C ALA A 701 35.73 19.34 17.64
N LEU A 702 34.87 18.39 18.04
CA LEU A 702 34.75 17.85 19.40
C LEU A 702 35.63 16.61 19.62
N ASN A 703 36.57 16.34 18.71
CA ASN A 703 37.49 15.19 18.73
C ASN A 703 36.76 13.83 18.64
N ILE A 704 35.63 13.79 17.92
CA ILE A 704 34.89 12.58 17.60
C ILE A 704 35.19 12.21 16.15
N LYS A 705 35.87 11.08 15.92
CA LYS A 705 36.18 10.59 14.57
C LYS A 705 34.94 9.92 13.98
N VAL A 706 34.32 10.56 13.00
CA VAL A 706 33.09 10.03 12.37
C VAL A 706 33.44 9.23 11.12
N ARG A 707 32.95 7.98 11.04
CA ARG A 707 33.00 7.16 9.83
C ARG A 707 31.60 6.87 9.33
N THR A 708 31.45 6.78 8.02
CA THR A 708 30.16 6.52 7.37
C THR A 708 30.23 5.27 6.52
N ALA A 709 29.35 4.30 6.76
CA ALA A 709 29.19 3.10 5.94
C ALA A 709 27.81 3.15 5.26
N VAL A 710 27.78 3.10 3.93
CA VAL A 710 26.54 3.21 3.14
C VAL A 710 26.23 1.88 2.44
N PHE A 711 25.20 1.18 2.90
CA PHE A 711 24.74 -0.09 2.34
C PHE A 711 23.65 0.15 1.30
N ARG A 712 24.00 -0.02 0.02
CA ARG A 712 23.10 0.24 -1.11
C ARG A 712 22.50 -1.04 -1.68
N TYR A 713 21.22 -0.99 -2.03
CA TYR A 713 20.59 -1.96 -2.92
C TYR A 713 20.27 -1.31 -4.28
N PRO A 714 21.10 -1.53 -5.31
CA PRO A 714 20.91 -0.89 -6.61
C PRO A 714 19.77 -1.55 -7.39
N GLY A 715 18.58 -0.94 -7.43
CA GLY A 715 17.45 -1.48 -8.21
C GLY A 715 16.44 -0.43 -8.66
N MET A 716 16.21 -0.31 -9.98
CA MET A 716 15.23 0.62 -10.59
C MET A 716 13.76 0.19 -10.45
N ARG A 717 13.46 -1.03 -9.97
CA ARG A 717 12.08 -1.56 -9.84
C ARG A 717 11.77 -2.09 -8.43
N ASN A 718 12.39 -1.51 -7.42
CA ASN A 718 12.14 -1.93 -6.04
C ASN A 718 10.68 -1.61 -5.67
N PRO A 719 9.92 -2.59 -5.15
CA PRO A 719 8.50 -2.39 -4.92
C PRO A 719 8.28 -1.39 -3.78
N LEU A 720 7.44 -0.40 -4.08
CA LEU A 720 6.91 0.59 -3.14
C LEU A 720 5.60 0.10 -2.49
N SER A 721 5.11 -1.07 -2.87
CA SER A 721 3.94 -1.72 -2.27
C SER A 721 4.28 -2.42 -0.93
N TRP A 722 3.27 -3.00 -0.28
CA TRP A 722 3.44 -3.86 0.91
C TRP A 722 3.51 -5.35 0.57
N HIS A 723 4.08 -5.68 -0.60
CA HIS A 723 4.25 -7.04 -1.09
C HIS A 723 5.59 -7.19 -1.83
N LEU A 724 6.31 -8.27 -1.53
CA LEU A 724 7.45 -8.75 -2.30
C LEU A 724 7.07 -10.04 -3.01
N THR A 725 7.38 -10.13 -4.29
CA THR A 725 7.25 -11.39 -5.01
C THR A 725 8.29 -12.41 -4.55
N GLU A 726 8.04 -13.69 -4.78
CA GLU A 726 9.01 -14.74 -4.42
C GLU A 726 10.38 -14.53 -5.08
N ALA A 727 10.40 -14.06 -6.34
CA ALA A 727 11.64 -13.72 -7.03
C ALA A 727 12.40 -12.57 -6.34
N GLN A 728 11.68 -11.55 -5.85
CA GLN A 728 12.27 -10.43 -5.12
C GLN A 728 12.78 -10.87 -3.74
N LYS A 729 12.04 -11.72 -3.01
CA LYS A 729 12.49 -12.29 -1.74
C LYS A 729 13.76 -13.13 -1.90
N GLN A 730 13.83 -13.93 -2.97
CA GLN A 730 15.01 -14.72 -3.32
C GLN A 730 16.20 -13.83 -3.69
N ALA A 731 15.99 -12.80 -4.53
CA ALA A 731 17.03 -11.86 -4.93
C ALA A 731 17.62 -11.13 -3.72
N LEU A 732 16.79 -10.69 -2.79
CA LEU A 732 17.22 -10.04 -1.55
C LEU A 732 17.96 -11.03 -0.64
N SER A 733 17.42 -12.24 -0.46
CA SER A 733 18.03 -13.29 0.37
C SER A 733 19.37 -13.80 -0.16
N ALA A 734 19.59 -13.72 -1.47
CA ALA A 734 20.83 -14.14 -2.11
C ALA A 734 22.00 -13.14 -1.94
N VAL A 735 21.73 -11.93 -1.45
CA VAL A 735 22.79 -10.97 -1.13
C VAL A 735 23.48 -11.39 0.18
N THR A 736 24.77 -11.72 0.09
CA THR A 736 25.64 -12.15 1.20
C THR A 736 26.99 -11.42 1.17
N PHE A 737 27.81 -11.59 2.21
CA PHE A 737 29.19 -11.08 2.29
C PHE A 737 30.22 -11.87 1.48
N ASP A 738 29.79 -12.85 0.69
CA ASP A 738 30.70 -13.59 -0.19
C ASP A 738 31.22 -12.66 -1.29
N PRO A 739 32.49 -12.80 -1.69
CA PRO A 739 33.06 -11.95 -2.72
C PRO A 739 32.25 -12.07 -4.01
N PRO A 740 32.00 -10.96 -4.72
CA PRO A 740 31.24 -10.99 -5.96
C PRO A 740 31.96 -11.87 -7.00
N GLU A 741 31.20 -12.68 -7.76
CA GLU A 741 31.75 -13.52 -8.84
C GLU A 741 32.55 -12.65 -9.84
N GLU A 742 33.81 -12.99 -10.07
CA GLU A 742 34.67 -12.33 -11.06
C GLU A 742 34.15 -12.62 -12.48
N GLY A 743 33.90 -11.56 -13.28
CA GLY A 743 33.48 -11.68 -14.69
C GLY A 743 32.22 -10.92 -15.08
N ILE A 744 31.43 -10.37 -14.14
CA ILE A 744 30.29 -9.48 -14.43
C ILE A 744 30.82 -8.05 -14.48
N GLN A 745 31.29 -7.60 -15.64
CA GLN A 745 32.17 -6.43 -15.73
C GLN A 745 31.68 -5.26 -16.57
N SER A 746 30.38 -5.07 -16.83
CA SER A 746 30.00 -3.85 -17.56
C SER A 746 28.69 -3.23 -17.16
N ASP A 747 28.74 -1.90 -17.01
CA ASP A 747 27.61 -0.97 -17.06
C ASP A 747 26.76 -1.13 -18.36
N ALA A 748 27.15 -1.96 -19.32
CA ALA A 748 26.38 -2.25 -20.53
C ALA A 748 25.10 -3.07 -20.26
N ASP A 749 25.04 -3.86 -19.18
CA ASP A 749 23.81 -4.56 -18.76
C ASP A 749 22.82 -3.64 -18.01
N ARG A 750 23.21 -2.37 -17.75
CA ARG A 750 22.41 -1.36 -17.04
C ARG A 750 21.34 -0.72 -17.93
N GLU A 751 21.55 -0.67 -19.25
CA GLU A 751 20.82 0.24 -20.16
C GLU A 751 19.50 -0.30 -20.72
N SER A 752 19.21 -1.60 -20.66
CA SER A 752 17.91 -2.13 -21.08
C SER A 752 17.01 -2.34 -19.86
N ALA A 753 15.99 -1.49 -19.70
CA ALA A 753 14.86 -1.81 -18.83
C ALA A 753 14.28 -3.16 -19.32
N PRO A 754 14.18 -4.20 -18.47
CA PRO A 754 13.94 -5.55 -18.97
C PRO A 754 12.54 -5.66 -19.60
N GLY A 755 12.49 -6.06 -20.87
CA GLY A 755 11.28 -6.37 -21.62
C GLY A 755 11.04 -7.88 -21.73
N THR A 756 12.11 -8.68 -21.75
CA THR A 756 12.10 -10.15 -21.85
C THR A 756 12.52 -10.81 -20.53
N ASP A 757 12.16 -12.09 -20.36
CA ASP A 757 12.46 -12.83 -19.12
C ASP A 757 13.98 -13.11 -18.96
N SER A 758 14.72 -13.20 -20.08
CA SER A 758 16.21 -13.28 -20.07
C SER A 758 16.86 -11.97 -19.60
N GLU A 759 16.32 -10.82 -20.01
CA GLU A 759 16.81 -9.52 -19.53
C GLU A 759 16.50 -9.32 -18.04
N LYS A 760 15.33 -9.79 -17.56
CA LYS A 760 15.01 -9.78 -16.13
C LYS A 760 16.02 -10.57 -15.32
N GLU A 761 16.39 -11.76 -15.78
CA GLU A 761 17.35 -12.62 -15.08
C GLU A 761 18.75 -11.99 -15.05
N LYS A 762 19.23 -11.44 -16.17
CA LYS A 762 20.50 -10.70 -16.24
C LYS A 762 20.48 -9.48 -15.32
N TRP A 763 19.40 -8.73 -15.32
CA TRP A 763 19.23 -7.54 -14.49
C TRP A 763 19.21 -7.87 -12.99
N LEU A 764 18.53 -8.95 -12.59
CA LEU A 764 18.54 -9.45 -11.21
C LEU A 764 19.95 -9.89 -10.78
N LYS A 765 20.69 -10.56 -11.68
CA LYS A 765 22.10 -10.95 -11.44
C LYS A 765 23.00 -9.73 -11.24
N TRP A 766 22.88 -8.70 -12.09
CA TRP A 766 23.62 -7.45 -11.94
C TRP A 766 23.27 -6.72 -10.64
N THR A 767 21.98 -6.59 -10.33
CA THR A 767 21.48 -5.98 -9.09
C THR A 767 22.07 -6.67 -7.86
N ARG A 768 22.07 -8.02 -7.85
CA ARG A 768 22.69 -8.82 -6.80
C ARG A 768 24.18 -8.50 -6.67
N HIS A 769 24.92 -8.55 -7.78
CA HIS A 769 26.36 -8.30 -7.79
C HIS A 769 26.69 -6.90 -7.23
N ALA A 770 25.97 -5.87 -7.68
CA ALA A 770 26.20 -4.50 -7.24
C ALA A 770 25.77 -4.28 -5.76
N ALA A 771 24.70 -4.93 -5.29
CA ALA A 771 24.35 -4.95 -3.87
C ALA A 771 25.44 -5.61 -3.02
N GLN A 772 25.96 -6.77 -3.46
CA GLN A 772 27.03 -7.50 -2.77
C GLN A 772 28.33 -6.68 -2.71
N LYS A 773 28.68 -6.00 -3.81
CA LYS A 773 29.84 -5.09 -3.85
C LYS A 773 29.68 -3.95 -2.85
N SER A 774 28.54 -3.24 -2.87
CA SER A 774 28.27 -2.16 -1.91
C SER A 774 28.28 -2.66 -0.46
N LEU A 775 27.72 -3.84 -0.20
CA LEU A 775 27.72 -4.48 1.10
C LEU A 775 29.15 -4.75 1.59
N TYR A 776 30.03 -5.29 0.73
CA TYR A 776 31.42 -5.57 1.07
C TYR A 776 32.22 -4.28 1.32
N GLU A 777 32.11 -3.28 0.45
CA GLU A 777 32.79 -1.99 0.60
C GLU A 777 32.37 -1.27 1.88
N ALA A 778 31.06 -1.25 2.19
CA ALA A 778 30.53 -0.67 3.41
C ALA A 778 31.02 -1.44 4.65
N TRP A 779 31.10 -2.77 4.59
CA TRP A 779 31.64 -3.57 5.68
C TRP A 779 33.12 -3.30 5.97
N LEU A 780 33.94 -3.01 4.95
CA LEU A 780 35.32 -2.58 5.19
C LEU A 780 35.38 -1.29 6.02
N GLN A 781 34.48 -0.34 5.77
CA GLN A 781 34.36 0.88 6.57
C GLN A 781 33.93 0.58 8.02
N VAL A 782 33.02 -0.39 8.20
CA VAL A 782 32.66 -0.89 9.54
C VAL A 782 33.90 -1.41 10.24
N VAL A 783 34.62 -2.38 9.65
CA VAL A 783 35.82 -2.98 10.26
C VAL A 783 36.88 -1.93 10.56
N GLU A 784 37.11 -0.97 9.67
CA GLU A 784 38.10 0.09 9.88
C GLU A 784 37.75 1.02 11.04
N ASN A 785 36.47 1.21 11.36
CA ASN A 785 36.04 1.99 12.52
C ASN A 785 36.44 1.36 13.85
N PHE A 786 36.48 0.02 13.91
CA PHE A 786 36.78 -0.74 15.12
C PHE A 786 38.25 -1.18 15.21
N LYS A 787 39.09 -0.76 14.27
CA LYS A 787 40.54 -0.97 14.39
C LYS A 787 41.10 -0.02 15.45
N PRO A 788 42.01 -0.50 16.32
CA PRO A 788 42.72 0.40 17.23
C PRO A 788 43.46 1.47 16.42
N ASP A 789 43.45 2.71 16.90
CA ASP A 789 44.23 3.76 16.27
C ASP A 789 45.71 3.35 16.25
N PRO A 790 46.43 3.60 15.15
CA PRO A 790 47.86 3.33 15.10
C PRO A 790 48.54 4.07 16.25
N PRO A 791 49.52 3.46 16.94
CA PRO A 791 50.19 4.10 18.06
C PRO A 791 50.69 5.46 17.60
N GLU A 792 50.25 6.52 18.29
CA GLU A 792 50.74 7.87 18.05
C GLU A 792 52.26 7.80 18.00
N LYS A 793 52.86 8.18 16.86
CA LYS A 793 54.29 8.47 16.84
C LYS A 793 54.48 9.62 17.80
N ALA A 794 54.96 9.30 19.01
CA ALA A 794 55.31 10.26 20.04
C ALA A 794 56.04 11.44 19.38
N LYS A 795 55.39 12.60 19.41
CA LYS A 795 55.97 13.87 18.97
C LYS A 795 56.28 14.71 20.18
#